data_AF-A0A9X0UCG3-F1
#
_entry.id   AF-A0A9X0UCG3-F1
#
_cell.length_a   1.000
_cell.length_b   1.000
_cell.length_c   1.000
_cell.angle_alpha   90.00
_cell.angle_beta   90.00
_cell.angle_gamma   90.00
#
_symmetry.space_group_name_H-M   'P 1'
#
loop_
_entity.id
_entity.type
_entity.pdbx_description
1 polymer ?
#
loop_
_entity_poly.entity_id
_entity_poly.type
_entity_poly.pdbx_seq_one_letter_code
_entity_poly.pdbx_strand_id
1 'polypeptide(L)'
;MFDARVKAVLGPTNTGKTHLAITRLLAHASGIIGFPLRLLARENYDRMVAAKGEKHVALITGEEKIIPPEAKWFACTVEAMPLDRRAEFVAVDEIQLCADPDRGHVFTDRLLNARGMVETMFLGAETIRPLLQRLVPQAEVETRPRLSQLTHAGPQKLTRLPPRSAVVAFSAAEVYAIAEAIRRRRGGCAVVMGRLSPRTRNAQVALYQNREVDFLVATDAIGMGLNMDVDHVAFAALQKFDGHQARLLNAQEAAQIAGRAGRGMRDGTFGTTGDCPPLPDEIVNKIEAHNFEALQTLAWRNGELDFTSVDALLDSLAAPPPQPGLSKGHDADDHITLSMLARETEMRALASSRSRVALLWEACQVPDFRKLADDTHVRLCGRIFKHLAEDGVLPDDWIAGQIALCGSTEGDLDTLMARLANIRVWSYVAARADWTRDAASFQAEARKAEDAVSDALHERLTARFVDRRAAHLIRRLDDSEGEELLSAVTRKGEVVVEGHTVGRVEGFLFHPEAEAATEEERKLVLRAARRALREEMPRRVAALEVAKDDVFALTGSHRITWNNHGELAEVGRLRPGPEPAKPLVEVIPSEFLDGAQRERVRARLAKFIEGVFGRELAILTTVEAKAEAEGALRGPAYLLRESLGLAPGGTEGNIAPDLRQKLKAIGVRAGRYALFVPEALKPRAMALRAQIWSLIRNIETPALPAPGLVALQLREPEEGEANPQPPAGWPSGFAQAMGWLPAGPVLLRLDVAERIAGELAYLTRRAPAPPPSDLASRLGVKADMLGVALTALGFRLLEPVPLEEGQYGPPMPLRVAQPRPQHHQHQRGPRPGGHQGQGHRDGQRQGPREGQRPGGGPRPEGQPPRRHEGRGPEGRPEGRHEGRHEGRPPRDRDRRPMREPREAPPPPPPPLPPANSPAMIFYGPPIPPELRRAVPQPQRRGGPGGPPWQKGGQHRQDGPRRPDQPRGPRPDRPPRDQEDRRDRPAAAAKPPEPRGPDPDSPFAVLAQLKLR
;
A
#
# COMPACT_ATOMS: atom_id res chain seq x y z
N MET A 1 -58.08 -25.80 35.38
CA MET A 1 -56.78 -25.21 35.01
C MET A 1 -56.60 -25.42 33.51
N PHE A 2 -55.75 -24.62 32.85
CA PHE A 2 -55.20 -25.00 31.55
C PHE A 2 -53.92 -25.79 31.79
N ASP A 3 -53.65 -26.83 31.02
CA ASP A 3 -52.37 -27.54 31.11
C ASP A 3 -51.23 -26.64 30.62
N ALA A 4 -50.12 -26.62 31.37
CA ALA A 4 -48.96 -25.81 31.07
C ALA A 4 -48.29 -26.32 29.78
N ARG A 5 -48.40 -25.55 28.69
CA ARG A 5 -47.93 -25.97 27.37
C ARG A 5 -46.41 -25.94 27.30
N VAL A 6 -45.80 -27.05 26.91
CA VAL A 6 -44.35 -27.12 26.65
C VAL A 6 -44.13 -27.08 25.14
N LYS A 7 -43.25 -26.18 24.69
CA LYS A 7 -42.86 -25.99 23.30
C LYS A 7 -41.35 -26.07 23.14
N ALA A 8 -40.91 -26.64 22.02
CA ALA A 8 -39.52 -26.61 21.58
C ALA A 8 -39.45 -25.99 20.17
N VAL A 9 -39.00 -24.74 20.09
CA VAL A 9 -38.79 -24.06 18.81
C VAL A 9 -37.36 -24.37 18.36
N LEU A 10 -37.21 -25.18 17.31
CA LEU A 10 -35.93 -25.69 16.85
C LEU A 10 -35.59 -25.22 15.44
N GLY A 11 -34.29 -25.07 15.16
CA GLY A 11 -33.77 -24.73 13.83
C GLY A 11 -32.38 -24.07 13.92
N PRO A 12 -31.74 -23.73 12.79
CA PRO A 12 -30.42 -23.10 12.75
C PRO A 12 -30.41 -21.68 13.35
N THR A 13 -29.25 -21.00 13.29
CA THR A 13 -29.12 -19.56 13.56
C THR A 13 -29.85 -18.72 12.49
N ASN A 14 -30.06 -17.42 12.75
CA ASN A 14 -30.83 -16.50 11.88
C ASN A 14 -32.27 -17.00 11.52
N THR A 15 -33.02 -17.46 12.54
CA THR A 15 -34.37 -18.08 12.42
C THR A 15 -35.48 -17.37 13.23
N GLY A 16 -35.13 -16.30 13.96
CA GLY A 16 -36.08 -15.50 14.75
C GLY A 16 -36.56 -16.10 16.09
N LYS A 17 -36.04 -17.27 16.51
CA LYS A 17 -36.49 -18.00 17.72
C LYS A 17 -36.54 -17.13 18.99
N THR A 18 -35.44 -16.48 19.34
CA THR A 18 -35.34 -15.61 20.52
C THR A 18 -36.28 -14.39 20.43
N HIS A 19 -36.57 -13.89 19.22
CA HIS A 19 -37.55 -12.82 19.04
C HIS A 19 -38.97 -13.30 19.34
N LEU A 20 -39.35 -14.50 18.88
CA LEU A 20 -40.63 -15.13 19.21
C LEU A 20 -40.75 -15.32 20.74
N ALA A 21 -39.72 -15.85 21.39
CA ALA A 21 -39.72 -16.07 22.84
C ALA A 21 -39.86 -14.78 23.65
N ILE A 22 -39.13 -13.72 23.30
CA ILE A 22 -39.29 -12.39 23.95
C ILE A 22 -40.69 -11.82 23.70
N THR A 23 -41.23 -11.96 22.48
CA THR A 23 -42.60 -11.51 22.16
C THR A 23 -43.64 -12.27 22.99
N ARG A 24 -43.46 -13.58 23.18
CA ARG A 24 -44.29 -14.44 24.04
C ARG A 24 -44.18 -14.03 25.51
N LEU A 25 -42.96 -13.95 26.03
CA LEU A 25 -42.66 -13.59 27.42
C LEU A 25 -43.30 -12.25 27.81
N LEU A 26 -43.22 -11.25 26.95
CA LEU A 26 -43.78 -9.91 27.17
C LEU A 26 -45.31 -9.84 26.99
N ALA A 27 -45.95 -10.89 26.44
CA ALA A 27 -47.41 -11.01 26.34
C ALA A 27 -48.05 -11.71 27.55
N HIS A 28 -47.28 -12.45 28.36
CA HIS A 28 -47.71 -13.01 29.64
C HIS A 28 -47.50 -11.99 30.79
N ALA A 29 -48.24 -12.12 31.88
CA ALA A 29 -48.20 -11.18 33.02
C ALA A 29 -46.93 -11.30 33.88
N SER A 30 -46.21 -12.43 33.77
CA SER A 30 -44.86 -12.63 34.31
C SER A 30 -44.07 -13.61 33.44
N GLY A 31 -42.73 -13.50 33.44
CA GLY A 31 -41.91 -14.47 32.72
C GLY A 31 -40.42 -14.43 33.04
N ILE A 32 -39.76 -15.59 32.89
CA ILE A 32 -38.33 -15.77 33.10
C ILE A 32 -37.72 -16.34 31.80
N ILE A 33 -36.60 -15.80 31.33
CA ILE A 33 -35.82 -16.36 30.23
C ILE A 33 -34.34 -16.52 30.60
N GLY A 34 -33.83 -17.73 30.47
CA GLY A 34 -32.42 -18.06 30.64
C GLY A 34 -31.65 -17.99 29.32
N PHE A 35 -30.58 -17.21 29.30
CA PHE A 35 -29.66 -17.08 28.17
C PHE A 35 -28.30 -17.73 28.46
N PRO A 36 -27.59 -18.24 27.44
CA PRO A 36 -26.31 -18.91 27.65
C PRO A 36 -25.14 -17.96 27.94
N LEU A 37 -25.32 -16.64 27.86
CA LEU A 37 -24.26 -15.64 28.02
C LEU A 37 -24.80 -14.37 28.70
N ARG A 38 -24.02 -13.78 29.63
CA ARG A 38 -24.31 -12.47 30.27
C ARG A 38 -24.65 -11.38 29.26
N LEU A 39 -23.98 -11.39 28.10
CA LEU A 39 -24.21 -10.40 27.04
C LEU A 39 -25.59 -10.56 26.36
N LEU A 40 -26.09 -11.78 26.16
CA LEU A 40 -27.45 -12.02 25.65
C LEU A 40 -28.52 -11.66 26.69
N ALA A 41 -28.25 -11.94 27.97
CA ALA A 41 -29.12 -11.50 29.05
C ALA A 41 -29.21 -9.97 29.11
N ARG A 42 -28.08 -9.25 28.95
CA ARG A 42 -28.06 -7.79 28.91
C ARG A 42 -28.76 -7.22 27.67
N GLU A 43 -28.44 -7.71 26.47
CA GLU A 43 -29.07 -7.24 25.21
C GLU A 43 -30.59 -7.37 25.26
N ASN A 44 -31.10 -8.49 25.78
CA ASN A 44 -32.55 -8.71 25.88
C ASN A 44 -33.17 -7.99 27.09
N TYR A 45 -32.46 -7.82 28.21
CA TYR A 45 -32.88 -6.93 29.29
C TYR A 45 -33.14 -5.52 28.77
N ASP A 46 -32.19 -4.91 28.06
CA ASP A 46 -32.33 -3.54 27.55
C ASP A 46 -33.50 -3.41 26.56
N ARG A 47 -33.73 -4.45 25.72
CA ARG A 47 -34.92 -4.54 24.85
C ARG A 47 -36.24 -4.70 25.62
N MET A 48 -36.24 -5.45 26.72
CA MET A 48 -37.42 -5.66 27.58
C MET A 48 -37.73 -4.39 28.39
N VAL A 49 -36.71 -3.69 28.90
CA VAL A 49 -36.83 -2.37 29.54
C VAL A 49 -37.44 -1.35 28.57
N ALA A 50 -36.98 -1.30 27.32
CA ALA A 50 -37.54 -0.42 26.29
C ALA A 50 -39.03 -0.72 25.98
N ALA A 51 -39.51 -1.94 26.25
CA ALA A 51 -40.89 -2.37 25.99
C ALA A 51 -41.83 -2.32 27.20
N LYS A 52 -41.31 -2.30 28.44
CA LYS A 52 -42.11 -2.37 29.69
C LYS A 52 -41.75 -1.33 30.75
N GLY A 53 -40.67 -0.58 30.57
CA GLY A 53 -40.09 0.31 31.58
C GLY A 53 -39.23 -0.43 32.61
N GLU A 54 -38.17 0.24 33.07
CA GLU A 54 -37.12 -0.31 33.93
C GLU A 54 -37.66 -0.98 35.20
N LYS A 55 -38.64 -0.35 35.87
CA LYS A 55 -39.26 -0.85 37.11
C LYS A 55 -39.85 -2.26 37.02
N HIS A 56 -40.22 -2.75 35.84
CA HIS A 56 -40.89 -4.03 35.67
C HIS A 56 -39.96 -5.17 35.23
N VAL A 57 -38.70 -4.89 34.97
CA VAL A 57 -37.76 -5.80 34.31
C VAL A 57 -36.52 -5.99 35.17
N ALA A 58 -36.07 -7.24 35.31
CA ALA A 58 -34.89 -7.60 36.09
C ALA A 58 -33.81 -8.26 35.21
N LEU A 59 -32.55 -8.02 35.58
CA LEU A 59 -31.36 -8.68 35.04
C LEU A 59 -30.74 -9.52 36.16
N ILE A 60 -30.48 -10.80 35.92
CA ILE A 60 -29.76 -11.66 36.89
C ILE A 60 -28.69 -12.48 36.18
N THR A 61 -27.43 -12.16 36.41
CA THR A 61 -26.27 -13.02 36.04
C THR A 61 -25.47 -13.35 37.29
N GLY A 62 -24.35 -14.07 37.16
CA GLY A 62 -23.49 -14.36 38.31
C GLY A 62 -22.79 -13.11 38.88
N GLU A 63 -22.60 -12.09 38.05
CA GLU A 63 -21.77 -10.92 38.32
C GLU A 63 -22.56 -9.60 38.39
N GLU A 64 -23.83 -9.59 37.98
CA GLU A 64 -24.68 -8.39 37.93
C GLU A 64 -26.16 -8.74 38.22
N LYS A 65 -26.77 -8.06 39.19
CA LYS A 65 -28.11 -8.36 39.71
C LYS A 65 -28.93 -7.09 39.89
N ILE A 66 -29.82 -6.81 38.93
CA ILE A 66 -30.73 -5.66 38.94
C ILE A 66 -32.14 -6.22 39.12
N ILE A 67 -32.72 -6.07 40.31
CA ILE A 67 -34.07 -6.56 40.63
C ILE A 67 -34.89 -5.43 41.26
N PRO A 68 -35.66 -4.67 40.45
CA PRO A 68 -36.65 -3.72 40.96
C PRO A 68 -37.72 -4.42 41.82
N PRO A 69 -38.33 -3.74 42.80
CA PRO A 69 -39.42 -4.30 43.61
C PRO A 69 -40.66 -4.71 42.80
N GLU A 70 -40.91 -4.06 41.66
CA GLU A 70 -42.07 -4.28 40.78
C GLU A 70 -41.76 -5.26 39.63
N ALA A 71 -40.61 -5.96 39.66
CA ALA A 71 -40.13 -6.81 38.57
C ALA A 71 -41.01 -8.04 38.31
N LYS A 72 -41.51 -8.15 37.07
CA LYS A 72 -42.36 -9.26 36.57
C LYS A 72 -41.70 -10.06 35.46
N TRP A 73 -40.75 -9.47 34.75
CA TRP A 73 -40.04 -10.10 33.63
C TRP A 73 -38.53 -10.16 33.90
N PHE A 74 -37.95 -11.35 33.82
CA PHE A 74 -36.58 -11.63 34.24
C PHE A 74 -35.74 -12.11 33.06
N ALA A 75 -34.68 -11.36 32.72
CA ALA A 75 -33.64 -11.79 31.80
C ALA A 75 -32.46 -12.33 32.61
N CYS A 76 -32.17 -13.62 32.49
CA CYS A 76 -31.20 -14.32 33.32
C CYS A 76 -30.09 -14.97 32.47
N THR A 77 -28.94 -15.28 33.07
CA THR A 77 -28.18 -16.45 32.58
C THR A 77 -28.89 -17.74 33.00
N VAL A 78 -28.72 -18.84 32.26
CA VAL A 78 -29.36 -20.15 32.57
C VAL A 78 -28.97 -20.65 33.97
N GLU A 79 -27.73 -20.39 34.38
CA GLU A 79 -27.23 -20.61 35.74
C GLU A 79 -28.01 -19.82 36.78
N ALA A 80 -28.27 -18.53 36.54
CA ALA A 80 -28.86 -17.60 37.49
C ALA A 80 -30.40 -17.43 37.36
N MET A 81 -31.08 -18.38 36.73
CA MET A 81 -32.56 -18.42 36.68
C MET A 81 -33.16 -18.64 38.09
N PRO A 82 -34.04 -17.76 38.59
CA PRO A 82 -34.66 -17.92 39.90
C PRO A 82 -35.79 -18.96 39.85
N LEU A 83 -35.46 -20.24 40.03
CA LEU A 83 -36.42 -21.35 39.99
C LEU A 83 -37.37 -21.40 41.21
N ASP A 84 -37.06 -20.66 42.27
CA ASP A 84 -37.96 -20.39 43.40
C ASP A 84 -39.19 -19.58 42.97
N ARG A 85 -39.06 -18.78 41.89
CA ARG A 85 -40.11 -17.89 41.42
C ARG A 85 -40.99 -18.56 40.36
N ARG A 86 -42.25 -18.75 40.71
CA ARG A 86 -43.30 -19.15 39.75
C ARG A 86 -43.62 -17.99 38.82
N ALA A 87 -43.48 -18.20 37.51
CA ALA A 87 -43.87 -17.26 36.46
C ALA A 87 -44.81 -17.94 35.45
N GLU A 88 -45.63 -17.17 34.74
CA GLU A 88 -46.53 -17.72 33.71
C GLU A 88 -45.77 -18.32 32.53
N PHE A 89 -44.72 -17.61 32.09
CA PHE A 89 -43.84 -18.02 30.99
C PHE A 89 -42.43 -18.36 31.48
N VAL A 90 -41.86 -19.47 31.03
CA VAL A 90 -40.44 -19.81 31.23
C VAL A 90 -39.80 -20.17 29.88
N ALA A 91 -38.62 -19.64 29.60
CA ALA A 91 -37.84 -20.03 28.43
C ALA A 91 -36.36 -20.28 28.72
N VAL A 92 -35.73 -21.10 27.89
CA VAL A 92 -34.29 -21.38 27.89
C VAL A 92 -33.79 -21.33 26.44
N ASP A 93 -32.81 -20.46 26.17
CA ASP A 93 -32.23 -20.29 24.83
C ASP A 93 -30.96 -21.14 24.62
N GLU A 94 -30.70 -21.50 23.37
CA GLU A 94 -29.61 -22.40 22.91
C GLU A 94 -29.55 -23.75 23.68
N ILE A 95 -30.72 -24.39 23.87
CA ILE A 95 -30.93 -25.60 24.68
C ILE A 95 -30.04 -26.80 24.27
N GLN A 96 -29.51 -26.84 23.04
CA GLN A 96 -28.52 -27.84 22.63
C GLN A 96 -27.25 -27.85 23.50
N LEU A 97 -26.98 -26.76 24.23
CA LEU A 97 -25.92 -26.70 25.24
C LEU A 97 -26.12 -27.68 26.41
N CYS A 98 -27.26 -28.36 26.53
CA CYS A 98 -27.37 -29.58 27.37
C CYS A 98 -26.27 -30.63 27.08
N ALA A 99 -25.66 -30.64 25.87
CA ALA A 99 -24.54 -31.52 25.53
C ALA A 99 -23.15 -30.88 25.71
N ASP A 100 -23.05 -29.67 26.28
CA ASP A 100 -21.78 -29.07 26.67
C ASP A 100 -21.13 -29.88 27.84
N PRO A 101 -19.88 -30.34 27.73
CA PRO A 101 -19.29 -31.23 28.73
C PRO A 101 -19.12 -30.60 30.13
N ASP A 102 -18.91 -29.29 30.19
CA ASP A 102 -18.54 -28.57 31.41
C ASP A 102 -19.81 -28.01 32.10
N ARG A 103 -20.62 -27.23 31.37
CA ARG A 103 -21.80 -26.52 31.92
C ARG A 103 -23.15 -27.09 31.46
N GLY A 104 -23.17 -28.05 30.54
CA GLY A 104 -24.42 -28.58 29.97
C GLY A 104 -25.34 -29.23 31.01
N HIS A 105 -24.78 -29.72 32.11
CA HIS A 105 -25.54 -30.23 33.25
C HIS A 105 -26.56 -29.22 33.81
N VAL A 106 -26.27 -27.91 33.78
CA VAL A 106 -27.20 -26.85 34.22
C VAL A 106 -28.35 -26.68 33.23
N PHE A 107 -28.07 -26.73 31.92
CA PHE A 107 -29.09 -26.67 30.88
C PHE A 107 -30.00 -27.90 30.94
N THR A 108 -29.43 -29.08 31.20
CA THR A 108 -30.17 -30.33 31.38
C THR A 108 -31.07 -30.29 32.61
N ASP A 109 -30.62 -29.72 33.73
CA ASP A 109 -31.51 -29.44 34.87
C ASP A 109 -32.67 -28.52 34.46
N ARG A 110 -32.42 -27.40 33.77
CA ARG A 110 -33.50 -26.50 33.34
C ARG A 110 -34.45 -27.19 32.34
N LEU A 111 -33.95 -28.04 31.44
CA LEU A 111 -34.75 -28.86 30.53
C LEU A 111 -35.70 -29.80 31.27
N LEU A 112 -35.22 -30.48 32.31
CA LEU A 112 -36.01 -31.43 33.10
C LEU A 112 -36.97 -30.73 34.07
N ASN A 113 -36.51 -29.69 34.77
CA ASN A 113 -37.14 -29.20 36.01
C ASN A 113 -37.77 -27.80 35.89
N ALA A 114 -37.28 -26.90 35.02
CA ALA A 114 -37.82 -25.53 34.94
C ALA A 114 -39.13 -25.47 34.12
N ARG A 115 -40.23 -25.01 34.72
CA ARG A 115 -41.56 -24.95 34.08
C ARG A 115 -42.29 -23.64 34.39
N GLY A 116 -42.91 -23.05 33.37
CA GLY A 116 -43.84 -21.93 33.52
C GLY A 116 -45.25 -22.42 33.85
N MET A 117 -46.04 -21.60 34.56
CA MET A 117 -47.41 -21.95 34.96
C MET A 117 -48.41 -22.03 33.78
N VAL A 118 -48.07 -21.44 32.64
CA VAL A 118 -48.94 -21.37 31.45
C VAL A 118 -48.23 -21.86 30.19
N GLU A 119 -46.96 -21.48 30.00
CA GLU A 119 -46.17 -21.85 28.83
C GLU A 119 -44.67 -21.99 29.18
N THR A 120 -44.04 -23.06 28.69
CA THR A 120 -42.59 -23.30 28.77
C THR A 120 -42.03 -23.42 27.35
N MET A 121 -40.95 -22.72 27.03
CA MET A 121 -40.42 -22.64 25.67
C MET A 121 -38.90 -22.87 25.62
N PHE A 122 -38.50 -24.02 25.09
CA PHE A 122 -37.10 -24.33 24.77
C PHE A 122 -36.77 -23.83 23.35
N LEU A 123 -35.61 -23.21 23.17
CA LEU A 123 -35.14 -22.70 21.89
C LEU A 123 -33.78 -23.32 21.58
N GLY A 124 -33.52 -23.75 20.34
CA GLY A 124 -32.18 -24.22 19.99
C GLY A 124 -32.02 -24.80 18.59
N ALA A 125 -30.95 -25.56 18.41
CA ALA A 125 -30.66 -26.34 17.23
C ALA A 125 -31.52 -27.62 17.16
N GLU A 126 -31.82 -28.08 15.95
CA GLU A 126 -32.64 -29.28 15.74
C GLU A 126 -31.97 -30.59 16.18
N THR A 127 -30.64 -30.59 16.37
CA THR A 127 -29.85 -31.76 16.78
C THR A 127 -30.26 -32.33 18.14
N ILE A 128 -30.91 -31.54 19.02
CA ILE A 128 -31.45 -32.05 20.30
C ILE A 128 -32.77 -32.82 20.15
N ARG A 129 -33.48 -32.70 19.02
CA ARG A 129 -34.87 -33.18 18.84
C ARG A 129 -35.12 -34.60 19.41
N PRO A 130 -34.31 -35.64 19.11
CA PRO A 130 -34.59 -36.99 19.61
C PRO A 130 -34.43 -37.13 21.14
N LEU A 131 -33.47 -36.41 21.73
CA LEU A 131 -33.26 -36.41 23.17
C LEU A 131 -34.36 -35.60 23.88
N LEU A 132 -34.70 -34.44 23.34
CA LEU A 132 -35.77 -33.58 23.87
C LEU A 132 -37.12 -34.31 23.87
N GLN A 133 -37.48 -34.99 22.77
CA GLN A 133 -38.74 -35.75 22.68
C GLN A 133 -38.76 -36.99 23.60
N ARG A 134 -37.61 -37.58 23.95
CA ARG A 134 -37.54 -38.67 24.94
C ARG A 134 -37.61 -38.17 26.38
N LEU A 135 -36.91 -37.09 26.69
CA LEU A 135 -36.76 -36.55 28.05
C LEU A 135 -37.94 -35.65 28.47
N VAL A 136 -38.62 -35.03 27.51
CA VAL A 136 -39.81 -34.19 27.71
C VAL A 136 -40.89 -34.53 26.66
N PRO A 137 -41.55 -35.70 26.74
CA PRO A 137 -42.49 -36.18 25.72
C PRO A 137 -43.69 -35.26 25.46
N GLN A 138 -44.03 -34.39 26.40
CA GLN A 138 -45.10 -33.39 26.30
C GLN A 138 -44.72 -32.12 25.51
N ALA A 139 -43.50 -32.04 24.94
CA ALA A 139 -43.03 -30.87 24.21
C ALA A 139 -43.49 -30.86 22.73
N GLU A 140 -44.35 -29.90 22.38
CA GLU A 140 -44.69 -29.59 20.98
C GLU A 140 -43.47 -29.01 20.24
N VAL A 141 -42.99 -29.66 19.18
CA VAL A 141 -41.77 -29.22 18.46
C VAL A 141 -42.10 -28.44 17.19
N GLU A 142 -41.75 -27.15 17.14
CA GLU A 142 -41.88 -26.26 15.97
C GLU A 142 -40.53 -26.12 15.26
N THR A 143 -40.42 -26.57 14.00
CA THR A 143 -39.22 -26.36 13.18
C THR A 143 -39.28 -25.03 12.43
N ARG A 144 -38.18 -24.26 12.42
CA ARG A 144 -38.08 -22.99 11.66
C ARG A 144 -36.87 -23.00 10.70
N PRO A 145 -37.05 -22.87 9.38
CA PRO A 145 -35.95 -22.78 8.43
C PRO A 145 -35.22 -21.43 8.54
N ARG A 146 -33.95 -21.40 8.10
CA ARG A 146 -33.13 -20.18 8.06
C ARG A 146 -33.71 -19.14 7.10
N LEU A 147 -33.59 -17.86 7.43
CA LEU A 147 -34.13 -16.75 6.64
C LEU A 147 -33.28 -16.34 5.43
N SER A 148 -32.05 -16.85 5.32
CA SER A 148 -31.09 -16.55 4.25
C SER A 148 -30.21 -17.75 3.92
N GLN A 149 -29.63 -17.77 2.72
CA GLN A 149 -28.67 -18.77 2.29
C GLN A 149 -27.27 -18.49 2.87
N LEU A 150 -26.45 -19.53 2.91
CA LEU A 150 -25.05 -19.47 3.29
C LEU A 150 -24.26 -20.31 2.29
N THR A 151 -23.29 -19.70 1.61
CA THR A 151 -22.58 -20.34 0.49
C THR A 151 -21.06 -20.33 0.68
N HIS A 152 -20.40 -21.43 0.33
CA HIS A 152 -18.96 -21.57 0.41
C HIS A 152 -18.25 -20.83 -0.74
N ALA A 153 -17.43 -19.84 -0.40
CA ALA A 153 -16.67 -19.00 -1.32
C ALA A 153 -15.22 -19.48 -1.54
N GLY A 154 -14.87 -20.66 -1.03
CA GLY A 154 -13.54 -21.28 -1.17
C GLY A 154 -12.43 -20.62 -0.32
N PRO A 155 -11.17 -21.08 -0.50
CA PRO A 155 -10.01 -20.51 0.19
C PRO A 155 -9.61 -19.16 -0.44
N GLN A 156 -9.52 -18.11 0.38
CA GLN A 156 -9.16 -16.75 -0.03
C GLN A 156 -7.96 -16.24 0.76
N LYS A 157 -7.02 -15.57 0.10
CA LYS A 157 -5.90 -14.90 0.81
C LYS A 157 -6.44 -13.73 1.64
N LEU A 158 -5.85 -13.47 2.80
CA LEU A 158 -6.23 -12.37 3.71
C LEU A 158 -6.36 -11.00 3.02
N THR A 159 -5.56 -10.72 1.98
CA THR A 159 -5.62 -9.48 1.19
C THR A 159 -6.80 -9.41 0.21
N ARG A 160 -7.41 -10.55 -0.15
CA ARG A 160 -8.53 -10.68 -1.09
C ARG A 160 -9.89 -10.84 -0.43
N LEU A 161 -9.95 -11.01 0.90
CA LEU A 161 -11.21 -11.02 1.63
C LEU A 161 -12.03 -9.75 1.32
N PRO A 162 -13.36 -9.86 1.14
CA PRO A 162 -14.21 -8.70 0.94
C PRO A 162 -14.26 -7.81 2.20
N PRO A 163 -14.68 -6.54 2.07
CA PRO A 163 -15.16 -5.75 3.21
C PRO A 163 -16.25 -6.52 3.99
N ARG A 164 -16.46 -6.16 5.25
CA ARG A 164 -17.41 -6.83 6.16
C ARG A 164 -17.07 -8.31 6.45
N SER A 165 -15.80 -8.70 6.32
CA SER A 165 -15.32 -10.03 6.69
C SER A 165 -15.03 -10.15 8.19
N ALA A 166 -15.45 -11.27 8.80
CA ALA A 166 -14.99 -11.72 10.12
C ALA A 166 -14.00 -12.88 9.95
N VAL A 167 -12.78 -12.72 10.44
CA VAL A 167 -11.71 -13.74 10.41
C VAL A 167 -11.65 -14.45 11.75
N VAL A 168 -11.69 -15.78 11.76
CA VAL A 168 -11.81 -16.58 12.99
C VAL A 168 -10.59 -17.49 13.19
N ALA A 169 -9.99 -17.40 14.37
CA ALA A 169 -8.91 -18.27 14.86
C ALA A 169 -9.23 -18.80 16.27
N PHE A 170 -8.41 -19.69 16.83
CA PHE A 170 -8.74 -20.35 18.11
C PHE A 170 -7.76 -20.07 19.25
N SER A 171 -6.72 -19.28 19.00
CA SER A 171 -5.83 -18.71 20.03
C SER A 171 -5.78 -17.17 19.97
N ALA A 172 -5.53 -16.54 21.13
CA ALA A 172 -5.31 -15.09 21.21
C ALA A 172 -4.07 -14.64 20.40
N ALA A 173 -3.03 -15.48 20.33
CA ALA A 173 -1.83 -15.21 19.56
C ALA A 173 -2.10 -15.12 18.04
N GLU A 174 -2.88 -16.04 17.48
CA GLU A 174 -3.34 -15.96 16.09
C GLU A 174 -4.23 -14.73 15.86
N VAL A 175 -5.17 -14.46 16.76
CA VAL A 175 -6.06 -13.28 16.68
C VAL A 175 -5.22 -11.99 16.62
N TYR A 176 -4.24 -11.82 17.50
CA TYR A 176 -3.33 -10.66 17.45
C TYR A 176 -2.48 -10.63 16.16
N ALA A 177 -1.91 -11.76 15.74
CA ALA A 177 -1.07 -11.83 14.54
C ALA A 177 -1.84 -11.50 13.25
N ILE A 178 -3.06 -12.02 13.11
CA ILE A 178 -3.98 -11.71 12.01
C ILE A 178 -4.41 -10.25 12.10
N ALA A 179 -4.73 -9.73 13.29
CA ALA A 179 -5.13 -8.34 13.46
C ALA A 179 -4.02 -7.34 13.07
N GLU A 180 -2.75 -7.63 13.39
CA GLU A 180 -1.63 -6.83 12.86
C GLU A 180 -1.46 -6.99 11.34
N ALA A 181 -1.67 -8.19 10.80
CA ALA A 181 -1.57 -8.43 9.35
C ALA A 181 -2.69 -7.72 8.54
N ILE A 182 -3.89 -7.57 9.11
CA ILE A 182 -4.97 -6.75 8.54
C ILE A 182 -4.64 -5.26 8.73
N ARG A 183 -4.28 -4.79 9.93
CA ARG A 183 -3.92 -3.38 10.16
C ARG A 183 -2.85 -2.89 9.16
N ARG A 184 -1.78 -3.66 8.97
CA ARG A 184 -0.67 -3.36 8.04
C ARG A 184 -1.07 -3.30 6.55
N ARG A 185 -2.29 -3.72 6.16
CA ARG A 185 -2.69 -3.88 4.74
C ARG A 185 -4.10 -3.36 4.39
N ARG A 186 -4.92 -3.06 5.39
CA ARG A 186 -6.34 -2.66 5.29
C ARG A 186 -6.72 -1.56 6.29
N GLY A 187 -5.75 -0.91 6.92
CA GLY A 187 -5.96 0.19 7.88
C GLY A 187 -6.35 -0.24 9.29
N GLY A 188 -7.21 -1.26 9.45
CA GLY A 188 -7.51 -1.77 10.79
C GLY A 188 -8.51 -2.91 10.84
N CYS A 189 -8.72 -3.40 12.06
CA CYS A 189 -9.78 -4.35 12.39
C CYS A 189 -10.24 -4.22 13.84
N ALA A 190 -11.47 -4.61 14.12
CA ALA A 190 -11.96 -4.84 15.47
C ALA A 190 -11.47 -6.20 15.98
N VAL A 191 -11.28 -6.35 17.29
CA VAL A 191 -10.82 -7.60 17.93
C VAL A 191 -11.83 -8.09 18.97
N VAL A 192 -12.32 -9.33 18.82
CA VAL A 192 -13.32 -9.94 19.71
C VAL A 192 -12.87 -11.33 20.19
N MET A 193 -12.58 -11.46 21.48
CA MET A 193 -12.18 -12.73 22.09
C MET A 193 -13.09 -13.08 23.26
N GLY A 194 -13.27 -14.38 23.54
CA GLY A 194 -14.17 -14.86 24.60
C GLY A 194 -13.88 -14.31 26.00
N ARG A 195 -12.62 -13.95 26.30
CA ARG A 195 -12.20 -13.39 27.60
C ARG A 195 -12.58 -11.91 27.80
N LEU A 196 -12.83 -11.14 26.73
CA LEU A 196 -13.21 -9.72 26.81
C LEU A 196 -14.54 -9.54 27.54
N SER A 197 -14.67 -8.46 28.33
CA SER A 197 -15.92 -8.11 29.03
C SER A 197 -17.03 -7.76 28.04
N PRO A 198 -18.32 -7.79 28.45
CA PRO A 198 -19.42 -7.29 27.63
C PRO A 198 -19.15 -5.87 27.10
N ARG A 199 -18.56 -5.00 27.94
CA ARG A 199 -18.22 -3.61 27.60
C ARG A 199 -17.16 -3.50 26.51
N THR A 200 -15.96 -4.06 26.72
CA THR A 200 -14.88 -4.02 25.71
C THR A 200 -15.33 -4.66 24.40
N ARG A 201 -16.09 -5.76 24.48
CA ARG A 201 -16.60 -6.52 23.33
C ARG A 201 -17.61 -5.70 22.53
N ASN A 202 -18.59 -5.07 23.19
CA ASN A 202 -19.57 -4.20 22.53
C ASN A 202 -18.90 -2.98 21.91
N ALA A 203 -17.93 -2.36 22.59
CA ALA A 203 -17.18 -1.23 22.05
C ALA A 203 -16.34 -1.61 20.82
N GLN A 204 -15.70 -2.78 20.81
CA GLN A 204 -15.00 -3.30 19.61
C GLN A 204 -15.98 -3.64 18.46
N VAL A 205 -17.16 -4.21 18.76
CA VAL A 205 -18.19 -4.45 17.74
C VAL A 205 -18.80 -3.16 17.22
N ALA A 206 -18.88 -2.09 18.03
CA ALA A 206 -19.32 -0.77 17.60
C ALA A 206 -18.39 -0.18 16.52
N LEU A 207 -17.06 -0.27 16.66
CA LEU A 207 -16.11 0.15 15.63
C LEU A 207 -16.41 -0.51 14.26
N TYR A 208 -16.73 -1.80 14.29
CA TYR A 208 -17.10 -2.57 13.10
C TYR A 208 -18.49 -2.16 12.56
N GLN A 209 -19.52 -2.08 13.39
CA GLN A 209 -20.88 -1.71 12.96
C GLN A 209 -20.96 -0.26 12.43
N ASN A 210 -20.21 0.67 13.02
CA ASN A 210 -20.09 2.08 12.61
C ASN A 210 -19.33 2.26 11.28
N ARG A 211 -18.69 1.20 10.75
CA ARG A 211 -17.71 1.27 9.65
C ARG A 211 -16.54 2.21 9.94
N GLU A 212 -16.02 2.15 11.18
CA GLU A 212 -14.67 2.65 11.51
C GLU A 212 -13.60 1.63 11.07
N VAL A 213 -13.98 0.35 10.99
CA VAL A 213 -13.20 -0.76 10.42
C VAL A 213 -14.11 -1.75 9.69
N ASP A 214 -13.71 -2.22 8.51
CA ASP A 214 -14.49 -3.18 7.72
C ASP A 214 -14.16 -4.65 8.01
N PHE A 215 -13.18 -4.90 8.89
CA PHE A 215 -12.72 -6.23 9.26
C PHE A 215 -12.86 -6.46 10.77
N LEU A 216 -13.24 -7.69 11.12
CA LEU A 216 -13.29 -8.20 12.49
C LEU A 216 -12.34 -9.41 12.58
N VAL A 217 -11.54 -9.50 13.64
CA VAL A 217 -10.75 -10.70 13.95
C VAL A 217 -11.19 -11.24 15.30
N ALA A 218 -11.48 -12.54 15.38
CA ALA A 218 -12.14 -13.08 16.56
C ALA A 218 -11.82 -14.56 16.86
N THR A 219 -12.24 -14.99 18.05
CA THR A 219 -12.40 -16.42 18.36
C THR A 219 -13.83 -16.91 18.09
N ASP A 220 -14.04 -18.21 18.26
CA ASP A 220 -15.35 -18.89 18.40
C ASP A 220 -16.42 -18.12 19.20
N ALA A 221 -16.03 -17.22 20.10
CA ALA A 221 -16.89 -16.32 20.85
C ALA A 221 -17.80 -15.42 20.01
N ILE A 222 -17.56 -15.21 18.70
CA ILE A 222 -18.56 -14.57 17.81
C ILE A 222 -19.70 -15.51 17.43
N GLY A 223 -19.49 -16.82 17.53
CA GLY A 223 -20.49 -17.85 17.27
C GLY A 223 -21.70 -17.79 18.21
N MET A 224 -21.65 -17.03 19.31
CA MET A 224 -22.76 -16.83 20.23
C MET A 224 -22.81 -15.40 20.78
N GLY A 225 -24.02 -14.83 20.88
CA GLY A 225 -24.28 -13.66 21.71
C GLY A 225 -23.72 -12.31 21.25
N LEU A 226 -23.65 -12.07 19.93
CA LEU A 226 -23.37 -10.73 19.37
C LEU A 226 -24.28 -10.41 18.18
N ASN A 227 -24.75 -9.15 18.13
CA ASN A 227 -25.49 -8.61 17.00
C ASN A 227 -24.56 -7.78 16.08
N MET A 228 -24.07 -8.43 15.01
CA MET A 228 -23.07 -7.89 14.07
C MET A 228 -23.40 -8.31 12.64
N ASP A 229 -23.45 -7.36 11.71
CA ASP A 229 -23.82 -7.61 10.31
C ASP A 229 -22.58 -8.00 9.50
N VAL A 230 -22.24 -9.29 9.56
CA VAL A 230 -21.12 -9.89 8.84
C VAL A 230 -21.62 -10.45 7.51
N ASP A 231 -20.91 -10.16 6.42
CA ASP A 231 -21.27 -10.66 5.08
C ASP A 231 -20.42 -11.88 4.67
N HIS A 232 -19.20 -12.01 5.23
CA HIS A 232 -18.29 -13.13 5.00
C HIS A 232 -17.61 -13.63 6.29
N VAL A 233 -17.53 -14.95 6.49
CA VAL A 233 -16.78 -15.57 7.60
C VAL A 233 -15.59 -16.40 7.06
N ALA A 234 -14.37 -16.03 7.45
CA ALA A 234 -13.14 -16.65 7.00
C ALA A 234 -12.43 -17.39 8.14
N PHE A 235 -12.36 -18.72 8.07
CA PHE A 235 -11.61 -19.55 9.03
C PHE A 235 -10.10 -19.43 8.75
N ALA A 236 -9.33 -18.92 9.70
CA ALA A 236 -7.86 -18.87 9.66
C ALA A 236 -7.20 -20.12 10.28
N ALA A 237 -7.98 -20.95 10.97
CA ALA A 237 -7.62 -22.30 11.39
C ALA A 237 -8.88 -23.19 11.40
N LEU A 238 -8.69 -24.52 11.47
CA LEU A 238 -9.78 -25.50 11.66
C LEU A 238 -9.57 -26.39 12.90
N GLN A 239 -8.56 -26.10 13.71
CA GLN A 239 -8.28 -26.81 14.97
C GLN A 239 -8.53 -25.88 16.16
N LYS A 240 -9.19 -26.41 17.19
CA LYS A 240 -9.50 -25.74 18.45
C LYS A 240 -8.92 -26.56 19.60
N PHE A 241 -8.38 -25.87 20.61
CA PHE A 241 -8.05 -26.49 21.89
C PHE A 241 -9.31 -26.60 22.76
N ASP A 242 -9.65 -27.80 23.22
CA ASP A 242 -10.87 -28.06 24.00
C ASP A 242 -10.68 -28.02 25.52
N GLY A 243 -9.45 -27.76 25.99
CA GLY A 243 -9.06 -27.83 27.40
C GLY A 243 -8.06 -28.97 27.67
N HIS A 244 -8.12 -30.04 26.86
CA HIS A 244 -7.24 -31.20 26.99
C HIS A 244 -6.36 -31.40 25.75
N GLN A 245 -6.89 -31.20 24.55
CA GLN A 245 -6.18 -31.45 23.29
C GLN A 245 -6.58 -30.47 22.18
N ALA A 246 -5.72 -30.37 21.15
CA ALA A 246 -6.06 -29.70 19.90
C ALA A 246 -6.80 -30.69 18.99
N ARG A 247 -8.07 -30.43 18.70
CA ARG A 247 -8.92 -31.24 17.81
C ARG A 247 -9.46 -30.40 16.65
N LEU A 248 -9.90 -31.05 15.58
CA LEU A 248 -10.66 -30.37 14.54
C LEU A 248 -12.02 -29.87 15.08
N LEU A 249 -12.52 -28.79 14.48
CA LEU A 249 -13.92 -28.36 14.64
C LEU A 249 -14.86 -29.46 14.12
N ASN A 250 -15.95 -29.69 14.84
CA ASN A 250 -17.06 -30.47 14.29
C ASN A 250 -17.93 -29.57 13.37
N ALA A 251 -18.78 -30.18 12.55
CA ALA A 251 -19.61 -29.44 11.59
C ALA A 251 -20.62 -28.48 12.24
N GLN A 252 -21.06 -28.73 13.48
CA GLN A 252 -21.97 -27.86 14.22
C GLN A 252 -21.24 -26.60 14.74
N GLU A 253 -20.02 -26.75 15.28
CA GLU A 253 -19.15 -25.62 15.68
C GLU A 253 -18.84 -24.73 14.47
N ALA A 254 -18.46 -25.34 13.35
CA ALA A 254 -18.20 -24.62 12.11
C ALA A 254 -19.47 -23.91 11.58
N ALA A 255 -20.65 -24.55 11.63
CA ALA A 255 -21.92 -23.93 11.24
C ALA A 255 -22.37 -22.80 12.17
N GLN A 256 -22.15 -22.91 13.48
CA GLN A 256 -22.49 -21.88 14.47
C GLN A 256 -21.65 -20.60 14.27
N ILE A 257 -20.41 -20.76 13.79
CA ILE A 257 -19.50 -19.67 13.41
C ILE A 257 -19.84 -19.12 12.01
N ALA A 258 -19.93 -19.98 10.99
CA ALA A 258 -20.23 -19.59 9.61
C ALA A 258 -21.63 -18.96 9.46
N GLY A 259 -22.60 -19.43 10.24
CA GLY A 259 -23.96 -18.87 10.36
C GLY A 259 -24.03 -17.47 10.99
N ARG A 260 -22.89 -16.83 11.28
CA ARG A 260 -22.81 -15.40 11.57
C ARG A 260 -22.74 -14.54 10.30
N ALA A 261 -22.34 -15.11 9.16
CA ALA A 261 -22.46 -14.47 7.86
C ALA A 261 -23.92 -14.49 7.37
N GLY A 262 -24.42 -13.34 6.93
CA GLY A 262 -25.78 -13.15 6.40
C GLY A 262 -26.85 -13.08 7.50
N ARG A 263 -27.57 -11.95 7.59
CA ARG A 263 -28.64 -11.70 8.58
C ARG A 263 -29.95 -11.28 7.95
N GLY A 264 -31.06 -11.67 8.59
CA GLY A 264 -32.40 -11.44 8.06
C GLY A 264 -32.52 -12.07 6.67
N MET A 265 -32.86 -11.25 5.67
CA MET A 265 -33.00 -11.62 4.26
C MET A 265 -31.68 -11.50 3.45
N ARG A 266 -30.54 -11.19 4.08
CA ARG A 266 -29.24 -11.14 3.39
C ARG A 266 -28.53 -12.49 3.47
N ASP A 267 -28.15 -13.01 2.32
CA ASP A 267 -27.30 -14.19 2.20
C ASP A 267 -25.89 -13.91 2.73
N GLY A 268 -25.23 -14.96 3.20
CA GLY A 268 -23.87 -14.89 3.73
C GLY A 268 -22.92 -15.81 2.98
N THR A 269 -21.62 -15.57 3.11
CA THR A 269 -20.59 -16.48 2.58
C THR A 269 -19.60 -16.93 3.64
N PHE A 270 -18.97 -18.09 3.42
CA PHE A 270 -17.91 -18.59 4.29
C PHE A 270 -16.76 -19.22 3.49
N GLY A 271 -15.57 -19.30 4.07
CA GLY A 271 -14.38 -19.86 3.43
C GLY A 271 -13.20 -19.99 4.39
N THR A 272 -12.02 -20.31 3.88
CA THR A 272 -10.77 -20.36 4.69
C THR A 272 -9.77 -19.30 4.24
N THR A 273 -8.84 -18.91 5.12
CA THR A 273 -7.87 -17.83 4.86
C THR A 273 -6.51 -18.06 5.51
N GLY A 274 -5.54 -17.22 5.13
CA GLY A 274 -4.14 -17.36 5.55
C GLY A 274 -3.54 -18.66 5.03
N ASP A 275 -2.90 -19.41 5.92
CA ASP A 275 -2.31 -20.72 5.66
C ASP A 275 -3.24 -21.88 6.09
N CYS A 276 -4.51 -21.58 6.38
CA CYS A 276 -5.52 -22.59 6.73
C CYS A 276 -5.76 -23.55 5.55
N PRO A 277 -5.79 -24.88 5.78
CA PRO A 277 -6.24 -25.82 4.74
C PRO A 277 -7.69 -25.52 4.33
N PRO A 278 -8.11 -25.88 3.10
CA PRO A 278 -9.51 -25.81 2.70
C PRO A 278 -10.43 -26.63 3.61
N LEU A 279 -11.67 -26.18 3.76
CA LEU A 279 -12.73 -26.97 4.40
C LEU A 279 -13.01 -28.24 3.60
N PRO A 280 -13.12 -29.43 4.23
CA PRO A 280 -13.54 -30.65 3.56
C PRO A 280 -14.96 -30.52 3.00
N ASP A 281 -15.20 -31.06 1.80
CA ASP A 281 -16.49 -30.97 1.10
C ASP A 281 -17.66 -31.53 1.93
N GLU A 282 -17.43 -32.56 2.76
CA GLU A 282 -18.44 -33.09 3.67
C GLU A 282 -18.91 -32.04 4.70
N ILE A 283 -17.97 -31.27 5.26
CA ILE A 283 -18.28 -30.21 6.23
C ILE A 283 -18.96 -29.04 5.52
N VAL A 284 -18.52 -28.68 4.31
CA VAL A 284 -19.20 -27.67 3.48
C VAL A 284 -20.66 -28.07 3.24
N ASN A 285 -20.90 -29.28 2.72
CA ASN A 285 -22.25 -29.78 2.45
C ASN A 285 -23.13 -29.82 3.71
N LYS A 286 -22.58 -30.26 4.86
CA LYS A 286 -23.29 -30.24 6.16
C LYS A 286 -23.66 -28.82 6.60
N ILE A 287 -22.77 -27.83 6.42
CA ILE A 287 -23.04 -26.42 6.73
C ILE A 287 -24.12 -25.83 5.81
N GLU A 288 -23.99 -25.98 4.50
CA GLU A 288 -24.92 -25.39 3.53
C GLU A 288 -26.32 -26.00 3.62
N ALA A 289 -26.41 -27.33 3.70
CA ALA A 289 -27.68 -28.05 3.90
C ALA A 289 -28.24 -27.93 5.32
N HIS A 290 -27.49 -27.34 6.26
CA HIS A 290 -27.79 -27.25 7.69
C HIS A 290 -28.14 -28.63 8.32
N ASN A 291 -27.53 -29.70 7.81
CA ASN A 291 -27.80 -31.08 8.18
C ASN A 291 -26.68 -31.60 9.09
N PHE A 292 -27.02 -31.91 10.34
CA PHE A 292 -26.07 -32.29 11.38
C PHE A 292 -26.56 -33.51 12.16
N GLU A 293 -25.62 -34.33 12.60
CA GLU A 293 -25.89 -35.50 13.43
C GLU A 293 -26.60 -35.10 14.74
N ALA A 294 -27.62 -35.88 15.11
CA ALA A 294 -28.34 -35.68 16.36
C ALA A 294 -27.44 -35.92 17.58
N LEU A 295 -27.70 -35.18 18.66
CA LEU A 295 -27.05 -35.39 19.94
C LEU A 295 -27.38 -36.80 20.47
N GLN A 296 -26.38 -37.50 20.99
CA GLN A 296 -26.51 -38.87 21.49
C GLN A 296 -26.74 -38.94 23.00
N THR A 297 -26.09 -38.05 23.75
CA THR A 297 -26.28 -37.86 25.19
C THR A 297 -26.36 -36.37 25.54
N LEU A 298 -26.94 -36.07 26.70
CA LEU A 298 -26.82 -34.77 27.37
C LEU A 298 -25.95 -34.93 28.63
N ALA A 299 -25.13 -33.93 28.93
CA ALA A 299 -24.42 -33.84 30.20
C ALA A 299 -25.42 -33.67 31.35
N TRP A 300 -25.28 -34.46 32.40
CA TRP A 300 -26.13 -34.45 33.58
C TRP A 300 -25.30 -34.52 34.86
N ARG A 301 -25.83 -33.90 35.91
CA ARG A 301 -25.35 -33.93 37.30
C ARG A 301 -26.58 -34.03 38.19
N ASN A 302 -26.45 -34.72 39.33
CA ASN A 302 -27.51 -34.78 40.33
C ASN A 302 -27.82 -33.38 40.89
N GLY A 303 -29.10 -33.08 41.10
CA GLY A 303 -29.58 -31.87 41.78
C GLY A 303 -29.98 -32.11 43.24
N GLU A 304 -30.26 -33.36 43.62
CA GLU A 304 -30.63 -33.75 44.98
C GLU A 304 -29.37 -34.07 45.80
N LEU A 305 -28.69 -33.00 46.24
CA LEU A 305 -27.40 -33.08 46.94
C LEU A 305 -27.57 -33.32 48.44
N ASP A 306 -26.78 -34.24 49.01
CA ASP A 306 -26.76 -34.50 50.44
C ASP A 306 -25.63 -33.71 51.14
N PHE A 307 -26.02 -32.72 51.94
CA PHE A 307 -25.11 -31.91 52.73
C PHE A 307 -24.78 -32.49 54.12
N THR A 308 -25.18 -33.73 54.43
CA THR A 308 -25.00 -34.34 55.76
C THR A 308 -23.52 -34.49 56.15
N SER A 309 -22.65 -34.77 55.18
CA SER A 309 -21.18 -34.72 55.33
C SER A 309 -20.52 -34.37 54.00
N VAL A 310 -19.22 -34.03 54.02
CA VAL A 310 -18.44 -33.78 52.80
C VAL A 310 -18.38 -35.01 51.90
N ASP A 311 -18.29 -36.21 52.48
CA ASP A 311 -18.23 -37.46 51.72
C ASP A 311 -19.60 -37.79 51.11
N ALA A 312 -20.70 -37.60 51.86
CA ALA A 312 -22.07 -37.76 51.35
C ALA A 312 -22.38 -36.77 50.21
N LEU A 313 -21.85 -35.55 50.28
CA LEU A 313 -21.96 -34.58 49.19
C LEU A 313 -21.25 -35.10 47.92
N LEU A 314 -20.01 -35.58 48.06
CA LEU A 314 -19.25 -36.17 46.95
C LEU A 314 -19.95 -37.40 46.35
N ASP A 315 -20.47 -38.30 47.18
CA ASP A 315 -21.25 -39.46 46.74
C ASP A 315 -22.53 -39.03 46.00
N SER A 316 -23.23 -38.01 46.49
CA SER A 316 -24.44 -37.47 45.85
C SER A 316 -24.15 -36.76 44.51
N LEU A 317 -22.97 -36.14 44.36
CA LEU A 317 -22.48 -35.57 43.10
C LEU A 317 -22.02 -36.65 42.11
N ALA A 318 -21.52 -37.78 42.61
CA ALA A 318 -21.04 -38.92 41.83
C ALA A 318 -22.16 -39.88 41.36
N ALA A 319 -23.42 -39.63 41.75
CA ALA A 319 -24.57 -40.46 41.39
C ALA A 319 -24.71 -40.70 39.87
N PRO A 320 -25.18 -41.88 39.43
CA PRO A 320 -25.34 -42.20 38.02
C PRO A 320 -26.56 -41.50 37.39
N PRO A 321 -26.54 -41.22 36.07
CA PRO A 321 -27.68 -40.62 35.36
C PRO A 321 -28.93 -41.53 35.42
N PRO A 322 -30.12 -41.00 35.73
CA PRO A 322 -31.30 -41.80 36.05
C PRO A 322 -32.03 -42.41 34.84
N GLN A 323 -31.71 -41.99 33.63
CA GLN A 323 -32.40 -42.45 32.40
C GLN A 323 -31.50 -42.42 31.16
N PRO A 324 -31.78 -43.26 30.13
CA PRO A 324 -30.92 -43.40 28.95
C PRO A 324 -30.63 -42.09 28.21
N GLY A 325 -29.38 -41.95 27.78
CA GLY A 325 -28.87 -40.79 27.04
C GLY A 325 -28.88 -39.47 27.83
N LEU A 326 -28.99 -39.55 29.15
CA LEU A 326 -28.21 -38.67 30.02
C LEU A 326 -26.86 -39.38 30.27
N SER A 327 -25.78 -38.61 30.35
CA SER A 327 -24.43 -39.08 30.71
C SER A 327 -23.87 -38.17 31.78
N LYS A 328 -23.05 -38.70 32.71
CA LYS A 328 -22.23 -37.83 33.57
C LYS A 328 -21.39 -36.93 32.65
N GLY A 329 -21.36 -35.63 32.94
CA GLY A 329 -20.50 -34.68 32.23
C GLY A 329 -19.02 -34.88 32.57
N HIS A 330 -18.19 -33.91 32.19
CA HIS A 330 -16.88 -33.78 32.85
C HIS A 330 -17.08 -33.46 34.34
N ASP A 331 -16.07 -33.77 35.15
CA ASP A 331 -16.02 -33.25 36.52
C ASP A 331 -15.75 -31.75 36.45
N ALA A 332 -16.78 -30.95 36.75
CA ALA A 332 -16.72 -29.50 36.64
C ALA A 332 -15.80 -28.85 37.70
N ASP A 333 -15.38 -27.61 37.44
CA ASP A 333 -14.43 -26.85 38.28
C ASP A 333 -14.84 -26.81 39.77
N ASP A 334 -16.14 -26.77 40.06
CA ASP A 334 -16.70 -26.79 41.43
C ASP A 334 -16.52 -28.16 42.12
N HIS A 335 -16.78 -29.26 41.41
CA HIS A 335 -16.57 -30.63 41.91
C HIS A 335 -15.07 -30.97 42.05
N ILE A 336 -14.21 -30.50 41.14
CA ILE A 336 -12.75 -30.62 41.27
C ILE A 336 -12.26 -29.85 42.50
N THR A 337 -12.69 -28.60 42.67
CA THR A 337 -12.30 -27.76 43.81
C THR A 337 -12.74 -28.38 45.14
N LEU A 338 -13.99 -28.88 45.21
CA LEU A 338 -14.48 -29.63 46.38
C LEU A 338 -13.64 -30.89 46.62
N SER A 339 -13.34 -31.67 45.57
CA SER A 339 -12.54 -32.90 45.67
C SER A 339 -11.10 -32.69 46.11
N MET A 340 -10.56 -31.48 45.97
CA MET A 340 -9.24 -31.08 46.47
C MET A 340 -9.33 -30.55 47.91
N LEU A 341 -10.23 -29.61 48.21
CA LEU A 341 -10.42 -29.09 49.58
C LEU A 341 -10.88 -30.19 50.55
N ALA A 342 -11.67 -31.17 50.09
CA ALA A 342 -12.10 -32.34 50.88
C ALA A 342 -10.95 -33.29 51.29
N ARG A 343 -9.71 -33.04 50.83
CA ARG A 343 -8.49 -33.74 51.27
C ARG A 343 -7.72 -32.95 52.34
N GLU A 344 -7.98 -31.66 52.49
CA GLU A 344 -7.34 -30.82 53.50
C GLU A 344 -8.01 -31.02 54.86
N THR A 345 -7.25 -31.52 55.85
CA THR A 345 -7.76 -31.84 57.19
C THR A 345 -8.42 -30.63 57.88
N GLU A 346 -7.88 -29.43 57.65
CA GLU A 346 -8.43 -28.16 58.16
C GLU A 346 -9.83 -27.87 57.58
N MET A 347 -9.99 -28.00 56.26
CA MET A 347 -11.27 -27.76 55.58
C MET A 347 -12.32 -28.80 55.98
N ARG A 348 -11.94 -30.08 56.11
CA ARG A 348 -12.81 -31.14 56.66
C ARG A 348 -13.25 -30.86 58.10
N ALA A 349 -12.34 -30.36 58.96
CA ALA A 349 -12.64 -30.04 60.35
C ALA A 349 -13.56 -28.80 60.49
N LEU A 350 -13.40 -27.80 59.62
CA LEU A 350 -14.30 -26.66 59.53
C LEU A 350 -15.71 -27.09 59.05
N ALA A 351 -15.81 -27.96 58.03
CA ALA A 351 -17.05 -28.45 57.42
C ALA A 351 -17.83 -29.48 58.29
N SER A 352 -17.89 -29.27 59.59
CA SER A 352 -18.41 -30.21 60.61
C SER A 352 -19.93 -30.22 60.81
N SER A 353 -20.71 -29.55 59.96
CA SER A 353 -22.18 -29.48 60.07
C SER A 353 -22.85 -29.20 58.73
N ARG A 354 -24.12 -29.57 58.57
CA ARG A 354 -24.86 -29.49 57.30
C ARG A 354 -24.83 -28.11 56.64
N SER A 355 -24.94 -27.04 57.42
CA SER A 355 -24.83 -25.66 56.91
C SER A 355 -23.42 -25.32 56.44
N ARG A 356 -22.38 -25.79 57.13
CA ARG A 356 -20.99 -25.58 56.71
C ARG A 356 -20.56 -26.46 55.52
N VAL A 357 -21.14 -27.65 55.34
CA VAL A 357 -20.93 -28.46 54.12
C VAL A 357 -21.57 -27.78 52.91
N ALA A 358 -22.77 -27.20 53.07
CA ALA A 358 -23.38 -26.35 52.04
C ALA A 358 -22.54 -25.10 51.74
N LEU A 359 -22.06 -24.40 52.77
CA LEU A 359 -21.19 -23.22 52.61
C LEU A 359 -19.86 -23.54 51.91
N LEU A 360 -19.25 -24.70 52.18
CA LEU A 360 -18.07 -25.17 51.46
C LEU A 360 -18.39 -25.40 49.97
N TRP A 361 -19.53 -26.02 49.67
CA TRP A 361 -19.97 -26.25 48.29
C TRP A 361 -20.21 -24.93 47.55
N GLU A 362 -20.87 -23.97 48.17
CA GLU A 362 -21.11 -22.64 47.61
C GLU A 362 -19.81 -21.85 47.39
N ALA A 363 -18.81 -22.01 48.27
CA ALA A 363 -17.48 -21.46 48.06
C ALA A 363 -16.73 -22.14 46.89
N CYS A 364 -16.95 -23.43 46.65
CA CYS A 364 -16.42 -24.15 45.48
C CYS A 364 -17.11 -23.74 44.16
N GLN A 365 -18.32 -23.16 44.21
CA GLN A 365 -19.05 -22.66 43.03
C GLN A 365 -18.60 -21.27 42.53
N VAL A 366 -17.62 -20.64 43.18
CA VAL A 366 -16.99 -19.41 42.68
C VAL A 366 -16.28 -19.70 41.35
N PRO A 367 -16.60 -19.05 40.20
CA PRO A 367 -16.06 -19.48 38.90
C PRO A 367 -14.59 -19.09 38.67
N ASP A 368 -13.75 -20.01 38.16
CA ASP A 368 -12.39 -19.64 37.71
C ASP A 368 -12.37 -19.03 36.30
N PHE A 369 -12.65 -17.74 36.21
CA PHE A 369 -12.56 -16.98 34.96
C PHE A 369 -11.14 -16.92 34.35
N ARG A 370 -10.12 -17.35 35.09
CA ARG A 370 -8.70 -17.29 34.69
C ARG A 370 -8.31 -18.51 33.85
N LYS A 371 -8.85 -19.68 34.19
CA LYS A 371 -8.45 -21.02 33.72
C LYS A 371 -6.93 -21.21 33.83
N LEU A 372 -6.40 -20.98 35.03
CA LEU A 372 -5.00 -21.29 35.38
C LEU A 372 -4.89 -22.77 35.73
N ALA A 373 -3.84 -23.43 35.25
CA ALA A 373 -3.55 -24.83 35.55
C ALA A 373 -2.81 -25.00 36.89
N ASP A 374 -3.22 -24.26 37.92
CA ASP A 374 -2.60 -24.25 39.25
C ASP A 374 -3.63 -24.14 40.38
N ASP A 375 -3.26 -24.55 41.59
CA ASP A 375 -4.20 -24.58 42.73
C ASP A 375 -4.50 -23.18 43.31
N THR A 376 -4.19 -22.09 42.59
CA THR A 376 -4.48 -20.71 43.02
C THR A 376 -5.98 -20.37 42.92
N HIS A 377 -6.79 -21.23 42.29
CA HIS A 377 -8.25 -21.23 42.48
C HIS A 377 -8.67 -21.92 43.78
N VAL A 378 -8.22 -23.17 43.99
CA VAL A 378 -8.52 -23.96 45.19
C VAL A 378 -8.13 -23.21 46.47
N ARG A 379 -6.93 -22.61 46.51
CA ARG A 379 -6.44 -21.75 47.60
C ARG A 379 -7.19 -20.42 47.76
N LEU A 380 -8.03 -20.00 46.82
CA LEU A 380 -8.92 -18.86 46.98
C LEU A 380 -10.24 -19.31 47.61
N CYS A 381 -10.87 -20.35 47.06
CA CYS A 381 -12.14 -20.88 47.55
C CYS A 381 -12.03 -21.44 48.97
N GLY A 382 -10.92 -22.10 49.33
CA GLY A 382 -10.64 -22.52 50.70
C GLY A 382 -10.49 -21.34 51.69
N ARG A 383 -9.92 -20.20 51.26
CA ARG A 383 -9.84 -18.99 52.11
C ARG A 383 -11.17 -18.26 52.24
N ILE A 384 -11.97 -18.22 51.17
CA ILE A 384 -13.35 -17.71 51.22
C ILE A 384 -14.18 -18.55 52.19
N PHE A 385 -14.14 -19.88 52.06
CA PHE A 385 -14.82 -20.79 52.98
C PHE A 385 -14.35 -20.61 54.42
N LYS A 386 -13.03 -20.51 54.66
CA LYS A 386 -12.48 -20.35 56.01
C LYS A 386 -13.01 -19.07 56.69
N HIS A 387 -12.93 -17.91 56.06
CA HIS A 387 -13.49 -16.68 56.61
C HIS A 387 -15.00 -16.77 56.85
N LEU A 388 -15.78 -17.34 55.91
CA LEU A 388 -17.22 -17.50 56.11
C LEU A 388 -17.57 -18.52 57.21
N ALA A 389 -16.72 -19.51 57.47
CA ALA A 389 -16.91 -20.51 58.52
C ALA A 389 -16.47 -20.02 59.92
N GLU A 390 -15.47 -19.14 60.00
CA GLU A 390 -14.88 -18.61 61.24
C GLU A 390 -15.46 -17.23 61.62
N ASP A 391 -15.41 -16.26 60.71
CA ASP A 391 -15.84 -14.86 60.93
C ASP A 391 -17.32 -14.61 60.55
N GLY A 392 -17.92 -15.52 59.77
CA GLY A 392 -19.31 -15.42 59.28
C GLY A 392 -19.51 -14.46 58.10
N VAL A 393 -18.54 -13.57 57.83
CA VAL A 393 -18.48 -12.67 56.67
C VAL A 393 -17.03 -12.55 56.20
N LEU A 394 -16.82 -12.22 54.93
CA LEU A 394 -15.49 -11.92 54.41
C LEU A 394 -14.98 -10.56 54.95
N PRO A 395 -13.68 -10.43 55.30
CA PRO A 395 -13.13 -9.16 55.76
C PRO A 395 -13.22 -8.05 54.71
N ASP A 396 -13.83 -6.93 55.09
CA ASP A 396 -14.11 -5.78 54.22
C ASP A 396 -12.82 -5.23 53.56
N ASP A 397 -11.74 -5.06 54.34
CA ASP A 397 -10.42 -4.64 53.86
C ASP A 397 -9.79 -5.60 52.84
N TRP A 398 -10.06 -6.92 52.97
CA TRP A 398 -9.51 -7.92 52.05
C TRP A 398 -10.19 -7.81 50.68
N ILE A 399 -11.52 -7.67 50.65
CA ILE A 399 -12.27 -7.47 49.40
C ILE A 399 -11.86 -6.16 48.74
N ALA A 400 -11.84 -5.05 49.50
CA ALA A 400 -11.44 -3.74 49.00
C ALA A 400 -10.03 -3.78 48.37
N GLY A 401 -9.06 -4.38 49.08
CA GLY A 401 -7.69 -4.54 48.59
C GLY A 401 -7.59 -5.39 47.33
N GLN A 402 -8.38 -6.47 47.21
CA GLN A 402 -8.39 -7.33 46.03
C GLN A 402 -9.07 -6.65 44.81
N ILE A 403 -10.16 -5.92 45.02
CA ILE A 403 -10.80 -5.09 43.98
C ILE A 403 -9.83 -4.00 43.50
N ALA A 404 -9.17 -3.28 44.42
CA ALA A 404 -8.21 -2.21 44.10
C ALA A 404 -7.01 -2.72 43.28
N LEU A 405 -6.45 -3.89 43.64
CA LEU A 405 -5.38 -4.54 42.87
C LEU A 405 -5.80 -4.90 41.43
N CYS A 406 -7.07 -5.24 41.23
CA CYS A 406 -7.61 -5.53 39.90
C CYS A 406 -7.97 -4.26 39.12
N GLY A 407 -8.35 -3.16 39.78
CA GLY A 407 -8.78 -1.92 39.16
C GLY A 407 -7.68 -1.08 38.50
N SER A 408 -6.40 -1.42 38.66
CA SER A 408 -5.30 -0.72 37.98
C SER A 408 -5.38 -0.89 36.46
N THR A 409 -5.23 0.22 35.75
CA THR A 409 -5.27 0.29 34.27
C THR A 409 -3.89 0.19 33.61
N GLU A 410 -2.79 0.03 34.36
CA GLU A 410 -1.42 -0.02 33.81
C GLU A 410 -1.07 -1.36 33.16
N GLY A 411 0.03 -1.44 32.39
CA GLY A 411 0.52 -2.68 31.77
C GLY A 411 0.13 -2.87 30.30
N ASP A 412 0.17 -4.11 29.82
CA ASP A 412 -0.15 -4.49 28.44
C ASP A 412 -1.57 -5.09 28.29
N LEU A 413 -1.88 -5.64 27.11
CA LEU A 413 -3.19 -6.25 26.83
C LEU A 413 -3.46 -7.48 27.71
N ASP A 414 -2.45 -8.33 27.89
CA ASP A 414 -2.62 -9.61 28.58
C ASP A 414 -2.64 -9.41 30.11
N THR A 415 -1.91 -8.40 30.63
CA THR A 415 -2.04 -7.88 32.00
C THR A 415 -3.46 -7.39 32.28
N LEU A 416 -4.03 -6.56 31.40
CA LEU A 416 -5.40 -6.09 31.54
C LEU A 416 -6.40 -7.25 31.45
N MET A 417 -6.22 -8.19 30.52
CA MET A 417 -7.09 -9.37 30.42
C MET A 417 -7.03 -10.27 31.66
N ALA A 418 -5.86 -10.42 32.30
CA ALA A 418 -5.72 -11.13 33.56
C ALA A 418 -6.45 -10.41 34.72
N ARG A 419 -6.29 -9.08 34.84
CA ARG A 419 -7.06 -8.28 35.82
C ARG A 419 -8.56 -8.34 35.57
N LEU A 420 -8.98 -8.36 34.30
CA LEU A 420 -10.38 -8.46 33.88
C LEU A 420 -10.99 -9.85 34.17
N ALA A 421 -10.18 -10.91 34.20
CA ALA A 421 -10.61 -12.21 34.70
C ALA A 421 -10.74 -12.19 36.24
N ASN A 422 -9.74 -11.63 36.94
CA ASN A 422 -9.73 -11.55 38.41
C ASN A 422 -10.91 -10.72 38.95
N ILE A 423 -11.22 -9.56 38.36
CA ILE A 423 -12.30 -8.69 38.86
C ILE A 423 -13.68 -9.34 38.74
N ARG A 424 -13.91 -10.28 37.80
CA ARG A 424 -15.18 -11.02 37.73
C ARG A 424 -15.34 -12.03 38.86
N VAL A 425 -14.25 -12.62 39.34
CA VAL A 425 -14.27 -13.44 40.57
C VAL A 425 -14.75 -12.58 41.75
N TRP A 426 -14.18 -11.38 41.91
CA TRP A 426 -14.57 -10.45 42.97
C TRP A 426 -15.95 -9.82 42.77
N SER A 427 -16.42 -9.67 41.52
CA SER A 427 -17.79 -9.24 41.22
C SER A 427 -18.82 -10.31 41.61
N TYR A 428 -18.52 -11.59 41.35
CA TYR A 428 -19.33 -12.72 41.81
C TYR A 428 -19.36 -12.81 43.36
N VAL A 429 -18.20 -12.65 44.01
CA VAL A 429 -18.10 -12.61 45.48
C VAL A 429 -18.88 -11.43 46.07
N ALA A 430 -18.79 -10.23 45.48
CA ALA A 430 -19.56 -9.07 45.91
C ALA A 430 -21.07 -9.22 45.65
N ALA A 431 -21.50 -10.02 44.67
CA ALA A 431 -22.91 -10.34 44.41
C ALA A 431 -23.53 -11.23 45.51
N ARG A 432 -22.72 -11.87 46.36
CA ARG A 432 -23.18 -12.62 47.55
C ARG A 432 -23.49 -11.67 48.71
N ALA A 433 -24.75 -11.23 48.75
CA ALA A 433 -25.30 -10.36 49.80
C ALA A 433 -25.28 -10.98 51.21
N ASP A 434 -25.02 -12.28 51.29
CA ASP A 434 -24.88 -13.07 52.51
C ASP A 434 -23.43 -13.28 52.97
N TRP A 435 -22.43 -12.91 52.14
CA TRP A 435 -21.00 -13.10 52.43
C TRP A 435 -20.29 -11.81 52.88
N THR A 436 -20.95 -10.65 52.78
CA THR A 436 -20.34 -9.32 52.97
C THR A 436 -21.28 -8.39 53.71
N ARG A 437 -20.75 -7.40 54.45
CA ARG A 437 -21.56 -6.46 55.24
C ARG A 437 -22.25 -5.40 54.38
N ASP A 438 -21.55 -4.90 53.36
CA ASP A 438 -22.09 -3.96 52.37
C ASP A 438 -21.80 -4.47 50.95
N ALA A 439 -22.58 -5.47 50.55
CA ALA A 439 -22.55 -6.03 49.20
C ALA A 439 -22.84 -4.98 48.12
N ALA A 440 -23.64 -3.95 48.41
CA ALA A 440 -24.03 -2.93 47.44
C ALA A 440 -22.84 -2.01 47.11
N SER A 441 -22.08 -1.58 48.13
CA SER A 441 -20.84 -0.84 47.95
C SER A 441 -19.80 -1.67 47.17
N PHE A 442 -19.52 -2.91 47.59
CA PHE A 442 -18.54 -3.74 46.90
C PHE A 442 -18.93 -4.09 45.46
N GLN A 443 -20.23 -4.25 45.15
CA GLN A 443 -20.68 -4.39 43.76
C GLN A 443 -20.44 -3.13 42.93
N ALA A 444 -20.65 -1.93 43.51
CA ALA A 444 -20.37 -0.67 42.84
C ALA A 444 -18.86 -0.46 42.60
N GLU A 445 -18.01 -0.79 43.58
CA GLU A 445 -16.55 -0.75 43.43
C GLU A 445 -16.04 -1.77 42.41
N ALA A 446 -16.49 -3.03 42.48
CA ALA A 446 -16.11 -4.07 41.54
C ALA A 446 -16.55 -3.74 40.11
N ARG A 447 -17.76 -3.19 39.93
CA ARG A 447 -18.24 -2.69 38.64
C ARG A 447 -17.37 -1.56 38.11
N LYS A 448 -17.04 -0.57 38.95
CA LYS A 448 -16.17 0.57 38.58
C LYS A 448 -14.78 0.09 38.15
N ALA A 449 -14.25 -0.96 38.78
CA ALA A 449 -13.01 -1.61 38.38
C ALA A 449 -13.15 -2.42 37.07
N GLU A 450 -14.22 -3.22 36.87
CA GLU A 450 -14.46 -3.90 35.58
C GLU A 450 -14.61 -2.88 34.44
N ASP A 451 -15.34 -1.79 34.63
CA ASP A 451 -15.52 -0.72 33.64
C ASP A 451 -14.19 -0.04 33.28
N ALA A 452 -13.39 0.39 34.27
CA ALA A 452 -12.12 1.08 34.04
C ALA A 452 -11.07 0.20 33.32
N VAL A 453 -10.97 -1.08 33.71
CA VAL A 453 -10.09 -2.06 33.05
C VAL A 453 -10.61 -2.38 31.63
N SER A 454 -11.93 -2.44 31.45
CA SER A 454 -12.57 -2.68 30.14
C SER A 454 -12.32 -1.56 29.13
N ASP A 455 -12.37 -0.31 29.58
CA ASP A 455 -12.13 0.85 28.72
C ASP A 455 -10.65 0.99 28.38
N ALA A 456 -9.74 0.86 29.35
CA ALA A 456 -8.30 0.82 29.09
C ALA A 456 -7.90 -0.32 28.12
N LEU A 457 -8.60 -1.46 28.19
CA LEU A 457 -8.40 -2.58 27.26
C LEU A 457 -8.95 -2.24 25.86
N HIS A 458 -10.11 -1.58 25.76
CA HIS A 458 -10.65 -1.11 24.48
C HIS A 458 -9.72 -0.08 23.82
N GLU A 459 -9.17 0.87 24.58
CA GLU A 459 -8.23 1.87 24.09
C GLU A 459 -6.93 1.21 23.57
N ARG A 460 -6.34 0.28 24.32
CA ARG A 460 -5.11 -0.43 23.89
C ARG A 460 -5.35 -1.33 22.68
N LEU A 461 -6.49 -2.02 22.60
CA LEU A 461 -6.87 -2.79 21.40
C LEU A 461 -7.00 -1.85 20.19
N THR A 462 -7.69 -0.72 20.33
CA THR A 462 -7.90 0.25 19.26
C THR A 462 -6.58 0.87 18.80
N ALA A 463 -5.72 1.32 19.72
CA ALA A 463 -4.41 1.87 19.40
C ALA A 463 -3.45 0.84 18.74
N ARG A 464 -3.56 -0.45 19.07
CA ARG A 464 -2.74 -1.51 18.46
C ARG A 464 -3.27 -1.98 17.11
N PHE A 465 -4.59 -2.03 16.90
CA PHE A 465 -5.21 -2.71 15.76
C PHE A 465 -6.00 -1.82 14.79
N VAL A 466 -6.18 -0.53 15.09
CA VAL A 466 -6.89 0.44 14.23
C VAL A 466 -6.02 1.66 13.91
N ASP A 467 -5.57 1.77 12.67
CA ASP A 467 -5.08 3.04 12.12
C ASP A 467 -6.27 3.82 11.56
N ARG A 468 -6.82 4.73 12.37
CA ARG A 468 -7.97 5.57 11.99
C ARG A 468 -7.72 6.42 10.73
N ARG A 469 -6.46 6.77 10.43
CA ARG A 469 -6.11 7.60 9.28
C ARG A 469 -6.13 6.76 8.00
N ALA A 470 -5.49 5.58 8.03
CA ALA A 470 -5.51 4.64 6.92
C ALA A 470 -6.91 4.05 6.67
N ALA A 471 -7.66 3.69 7.71
CA ALA A 471 -9.01 3.13 7.56
C ALA A 471 -9.98 4.12 6.89
N HIS A 472 -10.04 5.37 7.36
CA HIS A 472 -10.86 6.42 6.74
C HIS A 472 -10.44 6.73 5.29
N LEU A 473 -9.14 6.65 4.99
CA LEU A 473 -8.58 6.93 3.65
C LEU A 473 -8.83 5.78 2.65
N ILE A 474 -8.80 4.53 3.11
CA ILE A 474 -9.19 3.33 2.33
C ILE A 474 -10.71 3.35 2.08
N ARG A 475 -11.51 3.63 3.11
CA ARG A 475 -12.97 3.74 3.00
C ARG A 475 -13.37 4.75 1.92
N ARG A 476 -12.76 5.94 1.89
CA ARG A 476 -13.01 6.96 0.83
C ARG A 476 -12.50 6.56 -0.58
N LEU A 477 -11.86 5.41 -0.75
CA LEU A 477 -11.51 4.87 -2.07
C LEU A 477 -12.46 3.76 -2.51
N ASP A 478 -12.93 2.93 -1.57
CA ASP A 478 -13.84 1.82 -1.84
C ASP A 478 -15.32 2.25 -1.86
N ASP A 479 -15.74 3.23 -1.03
CA ASP A 479 -17.06 3.90 -1.15
C ASP A 479 -17.16 4.73 -2.48
N SER A 480 -16.03 5.08 -3.10
CA SER A 480 -15.93 6.06 -4.21
C SER A 480 -15.99 5.48 -5.63
N GLU A 481 -16.56 4.28 -5.82
CA GLU A 481 -16.96 3.78 -7.15
C GLU A 481 -18.26 4.42 -7.67
N GLY A 482 -19.08 5.02 -6.79
CA GLY A 482 -20.37 5.61 -7.14
C GLY A 482 -20.41 7.14 -7.29
N GLU A 483 -19.76 7.89 -6.39
CA GLU A 483 -19.92 9.36 -6.30
C GLU A 483 -18.70 10.17 -6.79
N GLU A 484 -18.95 11.42 -7.18
CA GLU A 484 -17.95 12.37 -7.67
C GLU A 484 -17.23 13.09 -6.52
N LEU A 485 -16.06 12.57 -6.13
CA LEU A 485 -15.15 13.23 -5.19
C LEU A 485 -14.89 14.71 -5.60
N LEU A 486 -15.27 15.62 -4.71
CA LEU A 486 -15.09 17.06 -4.83
C LEU A 486 -13.60 17.40 -4.73
N SER A 487 -12.97 17.42 -5.90
CA SER A 487 -11.57 17.77 -6.08
C SER A 487 -11.44 19.09 -6.82
N ALA A 488 -10.66 20.00 -6.26
CA ALA A 488 -10.51 21.36 -6.73
C ALA A 488 -9.03 21.74 -6.73
N VAL A 489 -8.52 22.20 -7.88
CA VAL A 489 -7.20 22.81 -7.97
C VAL A 489 -7.37 24.31 -7.75
N THR A 490 -6.67 24.88 -6.76
CA THR A 490 -6.75 26.32 -6.48
C THR A 490 -6.02 27.11 -7.57
N ARG A 491 -6.28 28.43 -7.63
CA ARG A 491 -5.58 29.35 -8.55
C ARG A 491 -4.06 29.45 -8.30
N LYS A 492 -3.52 28.82 -7.24
CA LYS A 492 -2.09 28.72 -6.92
C LYS A 492 -1.47 27.36 -7.28
N GLY A 493 -2.24 26.47 -7.91
CA GLY A 493 -1.84 25.10 -8.22
C GLY A 493 -1.98 24.11 -7.06
N GLU A 494 -2.48 24.53 -5.89
CA GLU A 494 -2.71 23.63 -4.74
C GLU A 494 -3.83 22.65 -5.08
N VAL A 495 -3.60 21.34 -4.95
CA VAL A 495 -4.56 20.27 -5.25
C VAL A 495 -5.30 19.93 -3.97
N VAL A 496 -6.54 20.37 -3.85
CA VAL A 496 -7.42 20.09 -2.71
C VAL A 496 -8.40 18.98 -3.08
N VAL A 497 -8.54 17.98 -2.22
CA VAL A 497 -9.52 16.90 -2.35
C VAL A 497 -10.32 16.85 -1.05
N GLU A 498 -11.63 17.03 -1.13
CA GLU A 498 -12.55 17.02 0.03
C GLU A 498 -12.10 17.94 1.20
N GLY A 499 -11.59 19.13 0.86
CA GLY A 499 -11.15 20.13 1.84
C GLY A 499 -9.73 19.95 2.41
N HIS A 500 -8.98 18.94 1.98
CA HIS A 500 -7.58 18.75 2.37
C HIS A 500 -6.63 18.93 1.19
N THR A 501 -5.54 19.68 1.38
CA THR A 501 -4.48 19.82 0.39
C THR A 501 -3.65 18.54 0.32
N VAL A 502 -3.35 18.10 -0.91
CA VAL A 502 -2.70 16.81 -1.23
C VAL A 502 -1.30 17.02 -1.83
N GLY A 503 -1.02 18.23 -2.32
CA GLY A 503 0.17 18.60 -3.08
C GLY A 503 -0.08 19.83 -3.95
N ARG A 504 0.94 20.26 -4.69
CA ARG A 504 0.88 21.37 -5.64
C ARG A 504 1.24 20.91 -7.05
N VAL A 505 0.56 21.42 -8.07
CA VAL A 505 0.98 21.29 -9.47
C VAL A 505 1.74 22.53 -9.90
N GLU A 506 2.98 22.33 -10.36
CA GLU A 506 3.79 23.36 -10.99
C GLU A 506 3.94 23.01 -12.48
N GLY A 507 3.30 23.82 -13.35
CA GLY A 507 3.21 23.51 -14.78
C GLY A 507 2.41 22.23 -15.04
N PHE A 508 3.13 21.12 -15.28
CA PHE A 508 2.59 19.76 -15.47
C PHE A 508 3.17 18.73 -14.49
N LEU A 509 4.02 19.13 -13.53
CA LEU A 509 4.56 18.28 -12.48
C LEU A 509 3.71 18.39 -11.21
N PHE A 510 3.53 17.28 -10.50
CA PHE A 510 2.83 17.25 -9.21
C PHE A 510 3.82 16.96 -8.08
N HIS A 511 3.85 17.87 -7.10
CA HIS A 511 4.70 17.83 -5.91
C HIS A 511 3.81 17.56 -4.69
N PRO A 512 3.83 16.35 -4.10
CA PRO A 512 3.06 16.07 -2.89
C PRO A 512 3.57 16.88 -1.69
N GLU A 513 2.67 17.31 -0.82
CA GLU A 513 2.96 18.30 0.24
C GLU A 513 3.57 17.71 1.52
N ALA A 514 3.62 16.37 1.64
CA ALA A 514 4.03 15.68 2.86
C ALA A 514 5.10 14.62 2.62
N GLU A 515 5.98 14.45 3.61
CA GLU A 515 6.83 13.26 3.76
C GLU A 515 5.94 12.04 4.05
N ALA A 516 5.53 11.34 2.99
CA ALA A 516 4.86 10.05 3.12
C ALA A 516 5.83 9.04 3.76
N ALA A 517 5.56 8.64 5.00
CA ALA A 517 6.40 7.72 5.76
C ALA A 517 6.45 6.32 5.12
N THR A 518 5.46 5.99 4.29
CA THR A 518 5.38 4.72 3.56
C THR A 518 5.16 4.89 2.05
N GLU A 519 5.72 3.93 1.31
CA GLU A 519 5.58 3.79 -0.14
C GLU A 519 4.12 3.50 -0.59
N GLU A 520 3.24 3.08 0.33
CA GLU A 520 1.81 2.86 0.05
C GLU A 520 0.99 4.14 0.18
N GLU A 521 1.22 4.98 1.20
CA GLU A 521 0.63 6.33 1.30
C GLU A 521 0.96 7.16 0.05
N ARG A 522 2.22 7.10 -0.41
CA ARG A 522 2.66 7.79 -1.63
C ARG A 522 1.87 7.37 -2.88
N LYS A 523 1.59 6.07 -3.04
CA LYS A 523 0.76 5.53 -4.13
C LYS A 523 -0.70 5.98 -4.01
N LEU A 524 -1.19 6.13 -2.78
CA LEU A 524 -2.55 6.59 -2.49
C LEU A 524 -2.75 8.07 -2.82
N VAL A 525 -1.80 8.92 -2.39
CA VAL A 525 -1.70 10.34 -2.75
C VAL A 525 -1.63 10.51 -4.27
N LEU A 526 -0.82 9.71 -4.97
CA LEU A 526 -0.77 9.71 -6.44
C LEU A 526 -2.09 9.25 -7.09
N ARG A 527 -2.81 8.27 -6.52
CA ARG A 527 -4.13 7.83 -7.01
C ARG A 527 -5.18 8.95 -6.87
N ALA A 528 -5.19 9.66 -5.75
CA ALA A 528 -6.06 10.83 -5.53
C ALA A 528 -5.72 11.97 -6.50
N ALA A 529 -4.44 12.33 -6.62
CA ALA A 529 -3.98 13.36 -7.56
C ALA A 529 -4.34 13.01 -9.03
N ARG A 530 -4.20 11.74 -9.45
CA ARG A 530 -4.60 11.31 -10.80
C ARG A 530 -6.11 11.42 -11.07
N ARG A 531 -6.97 11.38 -10.04
CA ARG A 531 -8.43 11.64 -10.19
C ARG A 531 -8.69 13.14 -10.29
N ALA A 532 -8.11 13.95 -9.39
CA ALA A 532 -8.26 15.41 -9.37
C ALA A 532 -7.72 16.11 -10.64
N LEU A 533 -6.54 15.69 -11.12
CA LEU A 533 -5.87 16.33 -12.26
C LEU A 533 -6.39 15.89 -13.63
N ARG A 534 -7.37 14.96 -13.68
CA ARG A 534 -7.97 14.46 -14.93
C ARG A 534 -8.61 15.57 -15.76
N GLU A 535 -9.26 16.55 -15.13
CA GLU A 535 -9.85 17.70 -15.84
C GLU A 535 -8.85 18.87 -16.01
N GLU A 536 -7.97 19.06 -15.04
CA GLU A 536 -7.07 20.21 -15.01
C GLU A 536 -5.92 20.10 -16.02
N MET A 537 -5.39 18.89 -16.30
CA MET A 537 -4.34 18.75 -17.31
C MET A 537 -4.82 19.13 -18.72
N PRO A 538 -6.00 18.67 -19.22
CA PRO A 538 -6.59 19.19 -20.45
C PRO A 538 -6.74 20.73 -20.48
N ARG A 539 -7.16 21.36 -19.37
CA ARG A 539 -7.28 22.82 -19.26
C ARG A 539 -5.92 23.51 -19.36
N ARG A 540 -4.90 23.06 -18.61
CA ARG A 540 -3.53 23.61 -18.66
C ARG A 540 -2.87 23.40 -20.03
N VAL A 541 -3.10 22.26 -20.68
CA VAL A 541 -2.61 21.99 -22.05
C VAL A 541 -3.25 22.95 -23.07
N ALA A 542 -4.57 23.15 -23.03
CA ALA A 542 -5.26 24.10 -23.90
C ALA A 542 -4.84 25.57 -23.64
N ALA A 543 -4.60 25.94 -22.39
CA ALA A 543 -4.07 27.26 -22.03
C ALA A 543 -2.67 27.49 -22.61
N LEU A 544 -1.79 26.48 -22.55
CA LEU A 544 -0.44 26.54 -23.15
C LEU A 544 -0.50 26.62 -24.68
N GLU A 545 -1.39 25.86 -25.33
CA GLU A 545 -1.59 25.89 -26.79
C GLU A 545 -1.95 27.28 -27.33
N VAL A 546 -2.83 28.00 -26.64
CA VAL A 546 -3.32 29.34 -27.03
C VAL A 546 -2.43 30.47 -26.48
N ALA A 547 -1.52 30.19 -25.54
CA ALA A 547 -0.62 31.17 -24.96
C ALA A 547 0.26 31.87 -26.02
N LYS A 548 0.47 33.17 -25.82
CA LYS A 548 1.37 34.01 -26.62
C LYS A 548 2.84 33.69 -26.34
N ASP A 549 3.75 34.19 -27.19
CA ASP A 549 5.19 33.96 -27.07
C ASP A 549 5.87 34.71 -25.90
N ASP A 550 5.20 35.69 -25.30
CA ASP A 550 5.71 36.55 -24.21
C ASP A 550 5.70 35.86 -22.83
N VAL A 551 4.87 34.83 -22.63
CA VAL A 551 4.84 34.02 -21.39
C VAL A 551 5.80 32.83 -21.40
N PHE A 552 6.61 32.66 -22.44
CA PHE A 552 7.61 31.59 -22.53
C PHE A 552 9.04 32.16 -22.51
N ALA A 553 9.95 31.52 -21.76
CA ALA A 553 11.35 31.93 -21.70
C ALA A 553 12.31 30.74 -21.71
N LEU A 554 13.43 30.89 -22.44
CA LEU A 554 14.51 29.91 -22.55
C LEU A 554 15.65 30.27 -21.58
N THR A 555 15.94 29.39 -20.63
CA THR A 555 16.96 29.59 -19.58
C THR A 555 18.37 29.23 -20.06
N GLY A 556 19.40 29.69 -19.33
CA GLY A 556 20.80 29.29 -19.56
C GLY A 556 21.11 27.81 -19.33
N SER A 557 20.19 27.07 -18.68
CA SER A 557 20.21 25.61 -18.45
C SER A 557 19.43 24.81 -19.51
N HIS A 558 19.12 25.46 -20.65
CA HIS A 558 18.41 24.90 -21.80
C HIS A 558 16.98 24.44 -21.50
N ARG A 559 16.33 25.04 -20.48
CA ARG A 559 14.94 24.78 -20.09
C ARG A 559 14.00 25.82 -20.68
N ILE A 560 12.82 25.35 -21.07
CA ILE A 560 11.71 26.21 -21.49
C ILE A 560 10.77 26.34 -20.30
N THR A 561 10.63 27.57 -19.82
CA THR A 561 9.68 27.95 -18.76
C THR A 561 8.41 28.54 -19.37
N TRP A 562 7.30 28.39 -18.66
CA TRP A 562 5.99 28.95 -18.96
C TRP A 562 5.47 29.70 -17.74
N ASN A 563 5.05 30.95 -17.91
CA ASN A 563 4.39 31.74 -16.88
C ASN A 563 2.86 31.65 -17.07
N ASN A 564 2.21 30.90 -16.20
CA ASN A 564 0.76 30.75 -16.20
C ASN A 564 0.16 31.58 -15.04
N HIS A 565 -0.41 32.75 -15.35
CA HIS A 565 -1.05 33.65 -14.38
C HIS A 565 -0.19 34.02 -13.13
N GLY A 566 1.14 34.03 -13.25
CA GLY A 566 2.08 34.31 -12.16
C GLY A 566 2.83 33.08 -11.62
N GLU A 567 2.39 31.86 -11.98
CA GLU A 567 3.13 30.62 -11.73
C GLU A 567 4.15 30.40 -12.86
N LEU A 568 5.44 30.61 -12.57
CA LEU A 568 6.54 30.28 -13.48
C LEU A 568 6.97 28.82 -13.26
N ALA A 569 6.77 27.97 -14.26
CA ALA A 569 7.11 26.54 -14.18
C ALA A 569 7.93 26.08 -15.39
N GLU A 570 8.80 25.07 -15.21
CA GLU A 570 9.44 24.39 -16.34
C GLU A 570 8.42 23.49 -17.06
N VAL A 571 8.42 23.50 -18.39
CA VAL A 571 7.53 22.67 -19.22
C VAL A 571 8.27 21.83 -20.27
N GLY A 572 9.51 22.18 -20.61
CA GLY A 572 10.32 21.45 -21.58
C GLY A 572 11.80 21.74 -21.48
N ARG A 573 12.61 21.00 -22.25
CA ARG A 573 14.03 21.24 -22.45
C ARG A 573 14.40 21.15 -23.93
N LEU A 574 15.47 21.84 -24.31
CA LEU A 574 16.10 21.65 -25.61
C LEU A 574 17.02 20.42 -25.60
N ARG A 575 17.18 19.84 -26.79
CA ARG A 575 18.16 18.81 -27.13
C ARG A 575 18.86 19.19 -28.44
N PRO A 576 20.12 18.79 -28.65
CA PRO A 576 20.75 18.88 -29.97
C PRO A 576 19.87 18.24 -31.05
N GLY A 577 19.62 18.96 -32.13
CA GLY A 577 18.91 18.47 -33.30
C GLY A 577 19.86 18.10 -34.45
N PRO A 578 19.32 17.74 -35.64
CA PRO A 578 20.13 17.39 -36.81
C PRO A 578 20.84 18.59 -37.44
N GLU A 579 20.44 19.82 -37.10
CA GLU A 579 21.10 21.06 -37.50
C GLU A 579 21.22 21.99 -36.27
N PRO A 580 22.29 22.78 -36.12
CA PRO A 580 22.44 23.75 -35.03
C PRO A 580 21.29 24.77 -34.94
N ALA A 581 20.69 25.12 -36.07
CA ALA A 581 19.55 26.04 -36.16
C ALA A 581 18.18 25.41 -35.83
N LYS A 582 18.11 24.09 -35.60
CA LYS A 582 16.86 23.33 -35.40
C LYS A 582 16.98 22.38 -34.20
N PRO A 583 17.10 22.89 -32.96
CA PRO A 583 17.14 22.04 -31.76
C PRO A 583 15.82 21.28 -31.58
N LEU A 584 15.89 20.07 -31.03
CA LEU A 584 14.71 19.28 -30.69
C LEU A 584 14.14 19.72 -29.35
N VAL A 585 12.82 19.83 -29.24
CA VAL A 585 12.12 20.12 -27.99
C VAL A 585 11.63 18.83 -27.35
N GLU A 586 12.01 18.59 -26.11
CA GLU A 586 11.57 17.48 -25.27
C GLU A 586 10.69 18.03 -24.13
N VAL A 587 9.42 17.62 -24.07
CA VAL A 587 8.50 17.99 -22.98
C VAL A 587 8.92 17.28 -21.70
N ILE A 588 8.82 17.95 -20.55
CA ILE A 588 9.20 17.36 -19.27
C ILE A 588 8.33 16.11 -18.97
N PRO A 589 8.92 14.98 -18.54
CA PRO A 589 8.16 13.78 -18.21
C PRO A 589 7.15 14.03 -17.10
N SER A 590 5.87 13.85 -17.40
CA SER A 590 4.77 13.88 -16.45
C SER A 590 3.92 12.61 -16.59
N GLU A 591 3.56 12.00 -15.46
CA GLU A 591 2.64 10.86 -15.42
C GLU A 591 1.19 11.25 -15.75
N PHE A 592 0.88 12.55 -15.74
CA PHE A 592 -0.46 13.10 -15.91
C PHE A 592 -0.74 13.58 -17.34
N LEU A 593 0.27 13.58 -18.22
CA LEU A 593 0.14 13.92 -19.64
C LEU A 593 0.11 12.67 -20.52
N ASP A 594 -1.01 12.46 -21.22
CA ASP A 594 -1.15 11.43 -22.25
C ASP A 594 -0.29 11.73 -23.50
N GLY A 595 -0.18 10.77 -24.42
CA GLY A 595 0.66 10.89 -25.61
C GLY A 595 0.26 12.02 -26.56
N ALA A 596 -1.04 12.29 -26.72
CA ALA A 596 -1.56 13.34 -27.59
C ALA A 596 -1.47 14.73 -26.94
N GLN A 597 -1.72 14.83 -25.63
CA GLN A 597 -1.45 16.04 -24.84
C GLN A 597 0.04 16.43 -24.90
N ARG A 598 0.94 15.46 -24.69
CA ARG A 598 2.38 15.66 -24.73
C ARG A 598 2.86 16.12 -26.11
N GLU A 599 2.32 15.54 -27.18
CA GLU A 599 2.65 15.95 -28.55
C GLU A 599 2.16 17.37 -28.88
N ARG A 600 0.96 17.77 -28.43
CA ARG A 600 0.46 19.14 -28.61
C ARG A 600 1.31 20.18 -27.85
N VAL A 601 1.69 19.89 -26.60
CA VAL A 601 2.65 20.72 -25.85
C VAL A 601 4.00 20.78 -26.59
N ARG A 602 4.53 19.64 -27.07
CA ARG A 602 5.78 19.59 -27.86
C ARG A 602 5.71 20.49 -29.09
N ALA A 603 4.62 20.43 -29.85
CA ALA A 603 4.41 21.23 -31.04
C ALA A 603 4.31 22.74 -30.75
N ARG A 604 3.59 23.16 -29.70
CA ARG A 604 3.50 24.57 -29.32
C ARG A 604 4.84 25.14 -28.84
N LEU A 605 5.60 24.36 -28.06
CA LEU A 605 6.94 24.74 -27.60
C LEU A 605 7.96 24.74 -28.75
N ALA A 606 7.90 23.80 -29.69
CA ALA A 606 8.71 23.82 -30.91
C ALA A 606 8.44 25.10 -31.72
N LYS A 607 7.17 25.46 -31.95
CA LYS A 607 6.78 26.71 -32.63
C LYS A 607 7.26 27.97 -31.93
N PHE A 608 7.32 27.99 -30.59
CA PHE A 608 7.92 29.09 -29.83
C PHE A 608 9.43 29.21 -30.12
N ILE A 609 10.16 28.09 -30.08
CA ILE A 609 11.60 28.05 -30.35
C ILE A 609 11.92 28.42 -31.81
N GLU A 610 11.17 27.90 -32.78
CA GLU A 610 11.23 28.32 -34.18
C GLU A 610 11.01 29.84 -34.32
N GLY A 611 10.05 30.40 -33.58
CA GLY A 611 9.82 31.85 -33.49
C GLY A 611 10.98 32.63 -32.88
N VAL A 612 11.67 32.10 -31.85
CA VAL A 612 12.87 32.71 -31.26
C VAL A 612 14.03 32.73 -32.26
N PHE A 613 14.33 31.62 -32.92
CA PHE A 613 15.36 31.55 -33.96
C PHE A 613 15.02 32.43 -35.16
N GLY A 614 13.77 32.39 -35.64
CA GLY A 614 13.28 33.22 -36.74
C GLY A 614 13.25 34.72 -36.45
N ARG A 615 13.29 35.15 -35.17
CA ARG A 615 13.47 36.54 -34.77
C ARG A 615 14.95 36.93 -34.65
N GLU A 616 15.73 36.18 -33.88
CA GLU A 616 17.08 36.60 -33.47
C GLU A 616 18.20 36.14 -34.44
N LEU A 617 17.91 35.20 -35.35
CA LEU A 617 18.83 34.70 -36.39
C LEU A 617 18.26 34.77 -37.83
N ALA A 618 17.22 35.60 -38.06
CA ALA A 618 16.51 35.76 -39.34
C ALA A 618 17.41 35.96 -40.58
N ILE A 619 18.59 36.59 -40.39
CA ILE A 619 19.58 36.80 -41.44
C ILE A 619 20.14 35.49 -42.01
N LEU A 620 20.20 34.39 -41.24
CA LEU A 620 20.73 33.11 -41.71
C LEU A 620 19.78 32.48 -42.73
N THR A 621 18.48 32.40 -42.41
CA THR A 621 17.43 31.99 -43.35
C THR A 621 17.40 32.88 -44.61
N THR A 622 17.66 34.18 -44.45
CA THR A 622 17.77 35.14 -45.57
C THR A 622 19.00 34.89 -46.45
N VAL A 623 20.11 34.45 -45.87
CA VAL A 623 21.36 34.07 -46.57
C VAL A 623 21.18 32.72 -47.28
N GLU A 624 20.56 31.75 -46.63
CA GLU A 624 20.23 30.43 -47.19
C GLU A 624 19.31 30.54 -48.41
N ALA A 625 18.15 31.20 -48.28
CA ALA A 625 17.20 31.35 -49.38
C ALA A 625 17.79 32.08 -50.61
N LYS A 626 18.73 33.02 -50.40
CA LYS A 626 19.47 33.67 -51.50
C LYS A 626 20.57 32.79 -52.09
N ALA A 627 21.17 31.90 -51.29
CA ALA A 627 22.16 30.93 -51.75
C ALA A 627 21.54 29.73 -52.49
N GLU A 628 20.27 29.41 -52.27
CA GLU A 628 19.56 28.45 -53.12
C GLU A 628 19.51 28.93 -54.58
N ALA A 629 19.31 30.23 -54.82
CA ALA A 629 19.26 30.82 -56.16
C ALA A 629 20.63 30.90 -56.87
N GLU A 630 21.74 31.14 -56.16
CA GLU A 630 23.09 31.17 -56.74
C GLU A 630 24.01 30.10 -56.11
N GLY A 631 24.31 29.05 -56.88
CA GLY A 631 25.07 27.88 -56.41
C GLY A 631 26.43 28.19 -55.76
N ALA A 632 27.10 29.27 -56.17
CA ALA A 632 28.39 29.70 -55.61
C ALA A 632 28.30 30.16 -54.14
N LEU A 633 27.11 30.61 -53.68
CA LEU A 633 26.89 31.07 -52.31
C LEU A 633 26.57 29.93 -51.33
N ARG A 634 26.24 28.72 -51.82
CA ARG A 634 25.79 27.58 -51.00
C ARG A 634 26.83 27.11 -49.99
N GLY A 635 28.10 27.03 -50.38
CA GLY A 635 29.19 26.65 -49.47
C GLY A 635 29.37 27.63 -48.30
N PRO A 636 29.56 28.93 -48.56
CA PRO A 636 29.56 29.96 -47.52
C PRO A 636 28.30 30.01 -46.64
N ALA A 637 27.10 29.83 -47.23
CA ALA A 637 25.84 29.81 -46.48
C ALA A 637 25.74 28.59 -45.54
N TYR A 638 26.08 27.40 -46.03
CA TYR A 638 26.16 26.17 -45.22
C TYR A 638 27.14 26.34 -44.05
N LEU A 639 28.36 26.84 -44.31
CA LEU A 639 29.37 27.07 -43.27
C LEU A 639 28.89 28.07 -42.21
N LEU A 640 28.16 29.11 -42.62
CA LEU A 640 27.52 30.06 -41.69
C LEU A 640 26.40 29.40 -40.88
N ARG A 641 25.55 28.55 -41.47
CA ARG A 641 24.49 27.82 -40.76
C ARG A 641 25.08 26.93 -39.65
N GLU A 642 26.06 26.09 -39.99
CA GLU A 642 26.71 25.19 -39.03
C GLU A 642 27.45 25.97 -37.91
N SER A 643 27.94 27.17 -38.22
CA SER A 643 28.65 28.05 -37.27
C SER A 643 27.75 29.12 -36.62
N LEU A 644 26.42 28.98 -36.72
CA LEU A 644 25.42 29.92 -36.19
C LEU A 644 25.69 31.40 -36.56
N GLY A 645 26.14 31.66 -37.79
CA GLY A 645 26.40 32.99 -38.34
C GLY A 645 27.82 33.55 -38.18
N LEU A 646 28.77 32.78 -37.62
CA LEU A 646 30.17 33.20 -37.47
C LEU A 646 31.10 31.98 -37.54
N ALA A 647 31.79 31.81 -38.67
CA ALA A 647 32.83 30.81 -38.84
C ALA A 647 34.23 31.47 -38.69
N PRO A 648 34.98 31.17 -37.62
CA PRO A 648 36.35 31.68 -37.46
C PRO A 648 37.29 31.16 -38.55
N GLY A 649 38.22 32.01 -39.00
CA GLY A 649 39.18 31.70 -40.05
C GLY A 649 39.26 32.79 -41.12
N GLY A 650 40.47 33.11 -41.56
CA GLY A 650 40.70 34.17 -42.54
C GLY A 650 40.22 33.80 -43.94
N THR A 651 39.48 34.72 -44.59
CA THR A 651 38.90 34.47 -45.92
C THR A 651 39.80 34.90 -47.08
N GLU A 652 40.97 35.47 -46.80
CA GLU A 652 41.80 36.22 -47.75
C GLU A 652 42.37 35.35 -48.89
N GLY A 653 42.62 34.06 -48.65
CA GLY A 653 43.04 33.09 -49.68
C GLY A 653 41.92 32.19 -50.23
N ASN A 654 40.77 32.12 -49.57
CA ASN A 654 39.75 31.08 -49.80
C ASN A 654 38.47 31.56 -50.51
N ILE A 655 38.26 32.88 -50.62
CA ILE A 655 37.05 33.46 -51.21
C ILE A 655 37.44 34.50 -52.28
N ALA A 656 37.09 34.19 -53.53
CA ALA A 656 37.38 35.03 -54.70
C ALA A 656 36.72 36.43 -54.60
N PRO A 657 37.29 37.48 -55.25
CA PRO A 657 36.79 38.85 -55.14
C PRO A 657 35.32 39.05 -55.55
N ASP A 658 34.87 38.41 -56.64
CA ASP A 658 33.46 38.43 -57.08
C ASP A 658 32.52 37.84 -56.02
N LEU A 659 32.86 36.64 -55.52
CA LEU A 659 32.11 35.99 -54.46
C LEU A 659 32.07 36.83 -53.17
N ARG A 660 33.15 37.54 -52.83
CA ARG A 660 33.19 38.49 -51.71
C ARG A 660 32.22 39.66 -51.91
N GLN A 661 32.06 40.17 -53.13
CA GLN A 661 31.08 41.22 -53.45
C GLN A 661 29.63 40.72 -53.35
N LYS A 662 29.35 39.50 -53.83
CA LYS A 662 28.04 38.85 -53.74
C LYS A 662 27.65 38.53 -52.30
N LEU A 663 28.57 37.98 -51.51
CA LEU A 663 28.41 37.77 -50.07
C LEU A 663 28.10 39.09 -49.34
N LYS A 664 28.81 40.18 -49.69
CA LYS A 664 28.54 41.53 -49.16
C LYS A 664 27.13 42.04 -49.50
N ALA A 665 26.60 41.71 -50.69
CA ALA A 665 25.25 42.10 -51.11
C ALA A 665 24.13 41.35 -50.36
N ILE A 666 24.38 40.12 -49.88
CA ILE A 666 23.42 39.36 -49.05
C ILE A 666 23.60 39.60 -47.53
N GLY A 667 24.46 40.53 -47.12
CA GLY A 667 24.69 40.90 -45.71
C GLY A 667 25.87 40.20 -45.03
N VAL A 668 26.51 39.24 -45.69
CA VAL A 668 27.68 38.51 -45.18
C VAL A 668 28.94 39.39 -45.24
N ARG A 669 29.87 39.16 -44.31
CA ARG A 669 31.23 39.70 -44.29
C ARG A 669 32.21 38.54 -44.35
N ALA A 670 32.85 38.38 -45.51
CA ALA A 670 34.11 37.66 -45.59
C ALA A 670 35.23 38.62 -45.16
N GLY A 671 35.80 38.40 -43.99
CA GLY A 671 36.79 39.25 -43.33
C GLY A 671 38.18 38.63 -43.25
N ARG A 672 39.10 39.32 -42.59
CA ARG A 672 40.48 38.86 -42.36
C ARG A 672 40.57 37.76 -41.30
N TYR A 673 39.65 37.72 -40.35
CA TYR A 673 39.66 36.81 -39.21
C TYR A 673 38.47 35.83 -39.18
N ALA A 674 37.36 36.15 -39.86
CA ALA A 674 36.18 35.28 -39.93
C ALA A 674 35.35 35.45 -41.22
N LEU A 675 34.50 34.46 -41.50
CA LEU A 675 33.31 34.61 -42.33
C LEU A 675 32.09 34.75 -41.40
N PHE A 676 31.40 35.89 -41.41
CA PHE A 676 30.32 36.16 -40.45
C PHE A 676 29.21 37.05 -41.00
N VAL A 677 28.03 37.02 -40.36
CA VAL A 677 27.00 38.06 -40.51
C VAL A 677 27.10 39.03 -39.32
N PRO A 678 27.17 40.36 -39.53
CA PRO A 678 27.29 41.32 -38.41
C PRO A 678 26.15 41.23 -37.39
N GLU A 679 24.98 40.75 -37.79
CA GLU A 679 23.84 40.63 -36.88
C GLU A 679 24.00 39.53 -35.83
N ALA A 680 24.85 38.51 -36.09
CA ALA A 680 25.20 37.48 -35.12
C ALA A 680 26.07 37.99 -33.94
N LEU A 681 26.50 39.26 -34.01
CA LEU A 681 27.19 39.99 -32.94
C LEU A 681 26.26 40.98 -32.20
N LYS A 682 24.95 41.01 -32.51
CA LYS A 682 23.96 41.74 -31.69
C LYS A 682 23.77 41.01 -30.35
N PRO A 683 23.55 41.71 -29.22
CA PRO A 683 23.53 41.08 -27.88
C PRO A 683 22.57 39.89 -27.72
N ARG A 684 21.36 39.98 -28.26
CA ARG A 684 20.37 38.88 -28.20
C ARG A 684 20.75 37.69 -29.08
N ALA A 685 21.21 37.95 -30.30
CA ALA A 685 21.73 36.92 -31.18
C ALA A 685 22.93 36.22 -30.54
N MET A 686 23.87 36.95 -29.92
CA MET A 686 24.98 36.36 -29.15
C MET A 686 24.48 35.50 -27.99
N ALA A 687 23.48 35.94 -27.23
CA ALA A 687 22.92 35.16 -26.12
C ALA A 687 22.31 33.83 -26.58
N LEU A 688 21.50 33.84 -27.65
CA LEU A 688 20.96 32.61 -28.24
C LEU A 688 22.08 31.72 -28.80
N ARG A 689 23.06 32.30 -29.50
CA ARG A 689 24.21 31.56 -30.04
C ARG A 689 25.05 30.91 -28.94
N ALA A 690 25.23 31.56 -27.79
CA ALA A 690 25.91 30.99 -26.63
C ALA A 690 25.13 29.79 -26.06
N GLN A 691 23.82 29.94 -25.83
CA GLN A 691 22.97 28.85 -25.35
C GLN A 691 23.06 27.62 -26.28
N ILE A 692 22.93 27.81 -27.59
CA ILE A 692 22.96 26.70 -28.56
C ILE A 692 24.36 26.10 -28.72
N TRP A 693 25.42 26.90 -28.66
CA TRP A 693 26.81 26.40 -28.67
C TRP A 693 27.11 25.52 -27.45
N SER A 694 26.56 25.88 -26.28
CA SER A 694 26.62 25.11 -25.04
C SER A 694 25.72 23.86 -25.05
N LEU A 695 24.50 23.96 -25.60
CA LEU A 695 23.58 22.83 -25.78
C LEU A 695 24.23 21.71 -26.61
N ILE A 696 24.85 22.05 -27.74
CA ILE A 696 25.55 21.10 -28.62
C ILE A 696 26.72 20.41 -27.90
N ARG A 697 27.36 21.09 -26.93
CA ARG A 697 28.46 20.56 -26.12
C ARG A 697 28.03 19.94 -24.79
N ASN A 698 26.72 19.91 -24.50
CA ASN A 698 26.14 19.44 -23.24
C ASN A 698 26.81 20.09 -22.00
N ILE A 699 26.97 21.41 -22.03
CA ILE A 699 27.44 22.23 -20.91
C ILE A 699 26.43 23.31 -20.54
N GLU A 700 26.62 23.94 -19.39
CA GLU A 700 25.94 25.19 -19.03
C GLU A 700 26.33 26.34 -19.98
N THR A 701 25.52 27.40 -20.04
CA THR A 701 25.80 28.58 -20.88
C THR A 701 26.73 29.55 -20.15
N PRO A 702 27.98 29.80 -20.61
CA PRO A 702 28.86 30.76 -19.97
C PRO A 702 28.28 32.18 -20.02
N ALA A 703 28.50 32.96 -18.96
CA ALA A 703 28.08 34.34 -18.89
C ALA A 703 28.74 35.18 -20.01
N LEU A 704 27.92 35.90 -20.78
CA LEU A 704 28.39 36.85 -21.78
C LEU A 704 28.66 38.23 -21.15
N PRO A 705 29.50 39.09 -21.77
CA PRO A 705 29.80 40.41 -21.24
C PRO A 705 28.61 41.37 -21.37
N ALA A 706 28.70 42.51 -20.69
CA ALA A 706 27.72 43.58 -20.79
C ALA A 706 27.47 44.00 -22.26
N PRO A 707 26.20 44.19 -22.69
CA PRO A 707 25.86 44.60 -24.04
C PRO A 707 26.62 45.86 -24.49
N GLY A 708 27.17 45.81 -25.71
CA GLY A 708 27.90 46.93 -26.32
C GLY A 708 29.41 46.93 -26.09
N LEU A 709 29.92 46.20 -25.09
CA LEU A 709 31.36 46.11 -24.79
C LEU A 709 32.17 45.66 -26.03
N VAL A 710 33.32 46.30 -26.26
CA VAL A 710 34.17 46.09 -27.46
C VAL A 710 35.47 45.34 -27.19
N ALA A 711 35.97 45.39 -25.95
CA ALA A 711 37.19 44.73 -25.51
C ALA A 711 37.01 44.16 -24.09
N LEU A 712 37.62 43.01 -23.82
CA LEU A 712 37.71 42.37 -22.51
C LEU A 712 39.17 42.28 -22.10
N GLN A 713 39.52 42.69 -20.88
CA GLN A 713 40.86 42.47 -20.35
C GLN A 713 41.08 40.97 -20.08
N LEU A 714 42.19 40.42 -20.57
CA LEU A 714 42.64 39.07 -20.20
C LEU A 714 43.38 39.12 -18.86
N ARG A 715 43.31 38.03 -18.09
CA ARG A 715 44.08 37.92 -16.84
C ARG A 715 45.56 37.71 -17.16
N GLU A 716 46.43 38.32 -16.36
CA GLU A 716 47.85 37.97 -16.35
C GLU A 716 48.02 36.50 -15.89
N PRO A 717 48.84 35.69 -16.56
CA PRO A 717 49.05 34.28 -16.20
C PRO A 717 49.78 34.13 -14.86
N GLU A 718 49.43 33.12 -14.08
CA GLU A 718 50.18 32.73 -12.87
C GLU A 718 51.45 31.94 -13.23
N GLU A 719 52.40 31.82 -12.29
CA GLU A 719 53.68 31.12 -12.53
C GLU A 719 53.45 29.65 -12.92
N GLY A 720 53.72 29.34 -14.20
CA GLY A 720 53.51 28.02 -14.80
C GLY A 720 52.50 28.02 -15.96
N GLU A 721 51.68 29.06 -16.13
CA GLU A 721 50.72 29.15 -17.23
C GLU A 721 51.33 29.77 -18.49
N ALA A 722 51.29 29.03 -19.60
CA ALA A 722 51.99 29.39 -20.83
C ALA A 722 51.30 30.44 -21.72
N ASN A 723 50.05 30.84 -21.43
CA ASN A 723 49.28 31.83 -22.20
C ASN A 723 48.23 32.55 -21.31
N PRO A 724 47.86 33.81 -21.62
CA PRO A 724 46.76 34.51 -20.94
C PRO A 724 45.42 33.78 -21.13
N GLN A 725 44.70 33.54 -20.04
CA GLN A 725 43.42 32.81 -20.07
C GLN A 725 42.21 33.71 -20.34
N PRO A 726 41.16 33.20 -21.03
CA PRO A 726 39.89 33.90 -21.19
C PRO A 726 39.18 34.12 -19.83
N PRO A 727 38.11 34.94 -19.77
CA PRO A 727 37.33 35.14 -18.55
C PRO A 727 36.92 33.82 -17.87
N ALA A 728 36.99 33.79 -16.54
CA ALA A 728 36.71 32.59 -15.75
C ALA A 728 35.35 31.96 -16.11
N GLY A 729 35.34 30.66 -16.39
CA GLY A 729 34.15 29.93 -16.85
C GLY A 729 33.95 29.89 -18.36
N TRP A 730 34.79 30.52 -19.19
CA TRP A 730 34.73 30.37 -20.65
C TRP A 730 35.54 29.15 -21.12
N PRO A 731 34.90 28.10 -21.68
CA PRO A 731 35.62 26.93 -22.18
C PRO A 731 36.34 27.21 -23.51
N SER A 732 37.30 26.35 -23.85
CA SER A 732 38.11 26.48 -25.08
C SER A 732 37.24 26.61 -26.34
N GLY A 733 37.60 27.56 -27.21
CA GLY A 733 36.87 27.90 -28.43
C GLY A 733 35.61 28.77 -28.27
N PHE A 734 35.07 28.94 -27.04
CA PHE A 734 33.86 29.76 -26.82
C PHE A 734 34.04 31.21 -27.25
N ALA A 735 35.16 31.84 -26.86
CA ALA A 735 35.51 33.20 -27.24
C ALA A 735 35.43 33.40 -28.77
N GLN A 736 36.15 32.58 -29.53
CA GLN A 736 36.22 32.67 -31.00
C GLN A 736 34.85 32.45 -31.64
N ALA A 737 34.08 31.46 -31.17
CA ALA A 737 32.75 31.18 -31.68
C ALA A 737 31.76 32.32 -31.40
N MET A 738 31.86 32.99 -30.24
CA MET A 738 31.03 34.15 -29.92
C MET A 738 31.49 35.44 -30.62
N GLY A 739 32.69 35.46 -31.22
CA GLY A 739 33.22 36.61 -31.96
C GLY A 739 34.19 37.49 -31.16
N TRP A 740 34.92 36.90 -30.21
CA TRP A 740 35.98 37.52 -29.44
C TRP A 740 37.34 36.97 -29.90
N LEU A 741 38.21 37.85 -30.40
CA LEU A 741 39.53 37.52 -30.95
C LEU A 741 40.64 37.93 -29.97
N PRO A 742 41.69 37.13 -29.76
CA PRO A 742 42.85 37.54 -28.97
C PRO A 742 43.61 38.67 -29.66
N ALA A 743 43.85 39.75 -28.93
CA ALA A 743 44.58 40.94 -29.37
C ALA A 743 45.56 41.38 -28.26
N GLY A 744 46.49 40.48 -27.91
CA GLY A 744 47.49 40.72 -26.87
C GLY A 744 46.87 40.59 -25.48
N PRO A 745 46.87 41.63 -24.63
CA PRO A 745 46.31 41.60 -23.28
C PRO A 745 44.77 41.69 -23.24
N VAL A 746 44.08 41.74 -24.39
CA VAL A 746 42.62 41.82 -24.48
C VAL A 746 42.02 40.81 -25.46
N LEU A 747 40.76 40.44 -25.26
CA LEU A 747 39.91 39.91 -26.32
C LEU A 747 39.12 41.06 -26.96
N LEU A 748 39.25 41.24 -28.27
CA LEU A 748 38.59 42.28 -29.05
C LEU A 748 37.39 41.70 -29.82
N ARG A 749 36.27 42.43 -29.87
CA ARG A 749 35.08 42.01 -30.62
C ARG A 749 35.32 42.05 -32.14
N LEU A 750 34.89 41.02 -32.85
CA LEU A 750 35.21 40.75 -34.26
C LEU A 750 34.89 41.90 -35.22
N ASP A 751 33.76 42.59 -35.06
CA ASP A 751 33.37 43.74 -35.88
C ASP A 751 34.32 44.93 -35.71
N VAL A 752 34.87 45.12 -34.50
CA VAL A 752 35.88 46.15 -34.21
C VAL A 752 37.24 45.73 -34.77
N ALA A 753 37.63 44.47 -34.60
CA ALA A 753 38.86 43.91 -35.14
C ALA A 753 38.93 44.01 -36.67
N GLU A 754 37.87 43.60 -37.38
CA GLU A 754 37.76 43.65 -38.84
C GLU A 754 37.75 45.10 -39.37
N ARG A 755 37.07 46.02 -38.67
CA ARG A 755 37.06 47.45 -39.00
C ARG A 755 38.45 48.07 -38.88
N ILE A 756 39.12 47.86 -37.75
CA ILE A 756 40.49 48.33 -37.50
C ILE A 756 41.46 47.71 -38.51
N ALA A 757 41.31 46.41 -38.82
CA ALA A 757 42.17 45.75 -39.78
C ALA A 757 41.99 46.30 -41.20
N GLY A 758 40.76 46.62 -41.62
CA GLY A 758 40.50 47.30 -42.88
C GLY A 758 41.06 48.73 -42.95
N GLU A 759 40.92 49.50 -41.86
CA GLU A 759 41.48 50.84 -41.70
C GLU A 759 43.02 50.83 -41.81
N LEU A 760 43.69 49.95 -41.05
CA LEU A 760 45.14 49.78 -41.10
C LEU A 760 45.62 49.22 -42.44
N ALA A 761 44.91 48.26 -43.05
CA ALA A 761 45.27 47.72 -44.36
C ALA A 761 45.17 48.77 -45.48
N TYR A 762 44.21 49.71 -45.40
CA TYR A 762 44.10 50.85 -46.30
C TYR A 762 45.23 51.85 -46.09
N LEU A 763 45.47 52.28 -44.84
CA LEU A 763 46.55 53.22 -44.49
C LEU A 763 47.92 52.70 -44.92
N THR A 764 48.19 51.40 -44.70
CA THR A 764 49.48 50.76 -45.01
C THR A 764 49.62 50.25 -46.45
N ARG A 765 48.61 50.49 -47.32
CA ARG A 765 48.56 49.95 -48.70
C ARG A 765 49.71 50.40 -49.61
N ARG A 766 50.31 51.57 -49.35
CA ARG A 766 51.38 52.15 -50.17
C ARG A 766 52.75 52.10 -49.48
N ALA A 767 52.79 52.32 -48.17
CA ALA A 767 53.99 52.36 -47.35
C ALA A 767 53.62 52.15 -45.87
N PRO A 768 54.56 51.80 -44.98
CA PRO A 768 54.32 51.77 -43.54
C PRO A 768 53.89 53.14 -43.00
N ALA A 769 52.87 53.17 -42.16
CA ALA A 769 52.24 54.39 -41.65
C ALA A 769 52.13 54.36 -40.10
N PRO A 770 52.22 55.50 -39.40
CA PRO A 770 51.90 55.53 -37.97
C PRO A 770 50.44 55.14 -37.74
N PRO A 771 50.10 54.45 -36.63
CA PRO A 771 48.72 54.17 -36.28
C PRO A 771 47.97 55.47 -35.90
N PRO A 772 46.64 55.54 -36.09
CA PRO A 772 45.82 56.62 -35.53
C PRO A 772 46.03 56.78 -34.02
N SER A 773 46.09 58.01 -33.53
CA SER A 773 46.41 58.33 -32.13
C SER A 773 45.35 57.85 -31.13
N ASP A 774 44.10 57.67 -31.56
CA ASP A 774 43.01 57.14 -30.74
C ASP A 774 42.89 55.61 -30.78
N LEU A 775 43.76 54.92 -31.54
CA LEU A 775 43.66 53.47 -31.78
C LEU A 775 43.77 52.63 -30.50
N ALA A 776 44.61 53.02 -29.53
CA ALA A 776 44.70 52.36 -28.24
C ALA A 776 43.35 52.39 -27.48
N SER A 777 42.68 53.55 -27.48
CA SER A 777 41.34 53.71 -26.90
C SER A 777 40.29 52.89 -27.65
N ARG A 778 40.31 52.88 -28.99
CA ARG A 778 39.42 52.03 -29.82
C ARG A 778 39.60 50.53 -29.57
N LEU A 779 40.79 50.11 -29.18
CA LEU A 779 41.14 48.72 -28.84
C LEU A 779 40.90 48.37 -27.37
N GLY A 780 40.62 49.35 -26.50
CA GLY A 780 40.49 49.15 -25.05
C GLY A 780 41.81 48.85 -24.33
N VAL A 781 42.96 49.20 -24.92
CA VAL A 781 44.30 48.96 -24.35
C VAL A 781 44.98 50.26 -23.92
N LYS A 782 45.91 50.14 -22.96
CA LYS A 782 46.86 51.21 -22.65
C LYS A 782 47.81 51.45 -23.85
N ALA A 783 48.39 52.65 -23.94
CA ALA A 783 49.16 53.08 -25.11
C ALA A 783 50.50 52.33 -25.29
N ASP A 784 51.12 51.90 -24.20
CA ASP A 784 52.27 50.99 -24.14
C ASP A 784 51.95 49.62 -24.77
N MET A 785 50.81 49.04 -24.43
CA MET A 785 50.37 47.72 -24.89
C MET A 785 49.81 47.71 -26.33
N LEU A 786 49.68 48.87 -26.98
CA LEU A 786 49.22 48.99 -28.37
C LEU A 786 50.07 48.13 -29.33
N GLY A 787 51.39 48.08 -29.12
CA GLY A 787 52.29 47.28 -29.95
C GLY A 787 52.01 45.78 -29.85
N VAL A 788 51.79 45.27 -28.63
CA VAL A 788 51.46 43.87 -28.37
C VAL A 788 50.12 43.50 -29.03
N ALA A 789 49.10 44.36 -28.88
CA ALA A 789 47.77 44.15 -29.45
C ALA A 789 47.78 44.10 -30.99
N LEU A 790 48.50 45.03 -31.64
CA LEU A 790 48.63 45.06 -33.11
C LEU A 790 49.41 43.86 -33.66
N THR A 791 50.44 43.41 -32.93
CA THR A 791 51.23 42.22 -33.31
C THR A 791 50.38 40.96 -33.21
N ALA A 792 49.59 40.80 -32.15
CA ALA A 792 48.64 39.69 -31.98
C ALA A 792 47.51 39.69 -33.04
N LEU A 793 47.04 40.86 -33.47
CA LEU A 793 46.14 41.01 -34.62
C LEU A 793 46.82 40.74 -35.98
N GLY A 794 48.09 40.32 -35.99
CA GLY A 794 48.82 39.94 -37.18
C GLY A 794 49.23 41.12 -38.07
N PHE A 795 49.51 42.29 -37.48
CA PHE A 795 50.17 43.39 -38.17
C PHE A 795 51.68 43.38 -37.90
N ARG A 796 52.48 43.81 -38.88
CA ARG A 796 53.91 44.00 -38.68
C ARG A 796 54.15 45.40 -38.12
N LEU A 797 54.93 45.49 -37.06
CA LEU A 797 55.43 46.77 -36.56
C LEU A 797 56.84 47.04 -37.08
N LEU A 798 57.15 48.32 -37.22
CA LEU A 798 58.49 48.88 -37.38
C LEU A 798 58.69 49.81 -36.18
N GLU A 799 59.60 49.42 -35.30
CA GLU A 799 59.91 50.15 -34.08
C GLU A 799 60.63 51.47 -34.37
N PRO A 800 60.58 52.45 -33.44
CA PRO A 800 61.44 53.61 -33.48
C PRO A 800 62.91 53.20 -33.55
N VAL A 801 63.60 53.60 -34.63
CA VAL A 801 65.07 53.58 -34.62
C VAL A 801 65.50 54.78 -33.77
N PRO A 802 66.29 54.61 -32.70
CA PRO A 802 66.82 55.72 -31.93
C PRO A 802 67.71 56.58 -32.83
N LEU A 803 67.67 57.90 -32.63
CA LEU A 803 68.55 58.83 -33.36
C LEU A 803 70.00 58.57 -32.95
N GLU A 804 70.91 58.58 -33.94
CA GLU A 804 72.34 58.43 -33.69
C GLU A 804 72.90 59.68 -32.98
N GLU A 805 74.01 59.52 -32.28
CA GLU A 805 74.60 60.56 -31.43
C GLU A 805 74.96 61.81 -32.26
N GLY A 806 74.32 62.94 -31.93
CA GLY A 806 74.43 64.21 -32.66
C GLY A 806 73.30 64.52 -33.66
N GLN A 807 72.33 63.63 -33.87
CA GLN A 807 71.13 63.91 -34.67
C GLN A 807 70.01 64.51 -33.80
N TYR A 808 69.39 65.61 -34.27
CA TYR A 808 68.33 66.33 -33.54
C TYR A 808 67.00 66.31 -34.30
N GLY A 809 65.95 65.81 -33.67
CA GLY A 809 64.59 65.78 -34.21
C GLY A 809 63.63 64.96 -33.33
N PRO A 810 62.32 64.93 -33.63
CA PRO A 810 61.42 63.99 -32.98
C PRO A 810 61.77 62.56 -33.41
N PRO A 811 61.79 61.57 -32.49
CA PRO A 811 62.08 60.18 -32.84
C PRO A 811 61.02 59.64 -33.81
N MET A 812 61.41 58.74 -34.71
CA MET A 812 60.48 58.14 -35.66
C MET A 812 59.37 57.39 -34.89
N PRO A 813 58.08 57.75 -35.08
CA PRO A 813 56.99 57.07 -34.38
C PRO A 813 56.89 55.60 -34.82
N LEU A 814 56.30 54.76 -33.96
CA LEU A 814 55.94 53.38 -34.29
C LEU A 814 55.14 53.33 -35.61
N ARG A 815 55.58 52.56 -36.59
CA ARG A 815 54.89 52.43 -37.90
C ARG A 815 54.33 51.03 -38.07
N VAL A 816 53.05 50.96 -38.41
CA VAL A 816 52.38 49.73 -38.84
C VAL A 816 52.71 49.48 -40.31
N ALA A 817 52.93 48.22 -40.67
CA ALA A 817 53.12 47.73 -42.02
C ALA A 817 52.21 46.52 -42.28
N GLN A 818 51.89 46.28 -43.56
CA GLN A 818 51.21 45.05 -43.96
C GLN A 818 52.09 43.81 -43.63
N PRO A 819 51.48 42.64 -43.41
CA PRO A 819 52.22 41.38 -43.32
C PRO A 819 53.10 41.19 -44.56
N ARG A 820 54.30 40.64 -44.39
CA ARG A 820 55.00 40.08 -45.56
C ARG A 820 54.14 38.94 -46.11
N PRO A 821 53.88 38.87 -47.43
CA PRO A 821 53.28 37.67 -48.00
C PRO A 821 54.21 36.50 -47.66
N GLN A 822 53.64 35.41 -47.14
CA GLN A 822 54.39 34.16 -47.01
C GLN A 822 54.64 33.63 -48.41
N HIS A 823 55.81 33.95 -48.98
CA HIS A 823 56.39 33.07 -49.99
C HIS A 823 56.38 31.66 -49.41
N HIS A 824 55.75 30.72 -50.11
CA HIS A 824 55.83 29.32 -49.74
C HIS A 824 57.31 28.92 -49.72
N GLN A 825 57.87 28.81 -48.51
CA GLN A 825 59.09 28.05 -48.32
C GLN A 825 58.73 26.60 -48.60
N HIS A 826 58.93 26.19 -49.85
CA HIS A 826 59.41 24.85 -50.11
C HIS A 826 60.64 24.65 -49.24
N GLN A 827 60.46 24.05 -48.06
CA GLN A 827 61.56 23.53 -47.28
C GLN A 827 62.21 22.43 -48.12
N ARG A 828 63.24 22.83 -48.87
CA ARG A 828 64.18 21.93 -49.50
C ARG A 828 64.82 21.13 -48.37
N GLY A 829 64.32 19.93 -48.12
CA GLY A 829 64.97 18.96 -47.23
C GLY A 829 66.45 18.84 -47.62
N PRO A 830 67.40 19.16 -46.74
CA PRO A 830 68.81 19.03 -47.07
C PRO A 830 69.19 17.58 -47.39
N ARG A 831 70.25 17.40 -48.18
CA ARG A 831 70.76 16.07 -48.54
C ARG A 831 71.25 15.33 -47.28
N PRO A 832 71.12 14.00 -47.20
CA PRO A 832 71.74 13.23 -46.12
C PRO A 832 73.27 13.30 -46.22
N GLY A 833 73.92 13.75 -45.16
CA GLY A 833 75.34 13.49 -44.89
C GLY A 833 75.45 12.18 -44.13
N GLY A 834 76.26 11.24 -44.63
CA GLY A 834 76.27 9.86 -44.12
C GLY A 834 77.23 9.62 -42.96
N HIS A 835 76.84 8.72 -42.05
CA HIS A 835 77.80 7.84 -41.38
C HIS A 835 77.97 6.54 -42.17
N GLN A 836 79.08 5.85 -41.94
CA GLN A 836 79.49 4.65 -42.69
C GLN A 836 78.82 3.39 -42.12
N GLY A 837 78.41 2.46 -43.00
CA GLY A 837 77.85 1.15 -42.64
C GLY A 837 77.54 0.34 -43.90
N GLN A 838 78.22 -0.79 -44.09
CA GLN A 838 78.25 -1.53 -45.37
C GLN A 838 77.03 -2.47 -45.56
N GLY A 839 76.56 -2.64 -46.79
CA GLY A 839 75.51 -3.63 -47.13
C GLY A 839 74.99 -3.56 -48.59
N HIS A 840 75.38 -4.54 -49.40
CA HIS A 840 75.04 -4.80 -50.82
C HIS A 840 73.59 -4.46 -51.28
N ARG A 841 73.37 -3.83 -52.45
CA ARG A 841 73.31 -4.38 -53.85
C ARG A 841 72.25 -5.48 -54.04
N ASP A 842 71.44 -5.57 -55.10
CA ASP A 842 71.10 -4.79 -56.32
C ASP A 842 69.64 -5.18 -56.71
N GLY A 843 68.86 -4.59 -57.62
CA GLY A 843 68.98 -3.46 -58.55
C GLY A 843 67.93 -3.57 -59.69
N GLN A 844 67.77 -2.54 -60.55
CA GLN A 844 67.03 -2.56 -61.85
C GLN A 844 65.47 -2.71 -61.81
N ARG A 845 64.69 -2.38 -62.87
CA ARG A 845 64.64 -1.18 -63.76
C ARG A 845 63.34 -1.17 -64.61
N GLN A 846 62.80 0.02 -64.89
CA GLN A 846 61.98 0.39 -66.07
C GLN A 846 60.57 -0.25 -66.25
N GLY A 847 59.71 0.42 -67.06
CA GLY A 847 58.34 0.01 -67.43
C GLY A 847 58.26 -0.54 -68.88
N PRO A 848 57.24 -0.23 -69.72
CA PRO A 848 56.11 0.71 -69.54
C PRO A 848 54.72 0.21 -70.04
N ARG A 849 53.72 1.11 -69.91
CA ARG A 849 52.47 1.34 -70.69
C ARG A 849 51.82 0.24 -71.58
N GLU A 850 50.51 0.12 -71.35
CA GLU A 850 49.38 0.08 -72.33
C GLU A 850 49.20 -1.14 -73.27
N GLY A 851 47.98 -1.69 -73.27
CA GLY A 851 47.55 -2.77 -74.17
C GLY A 851 46.12 -3.24 -73.91
N GLN A 852 45.11 -2.52 -74.42
CA GLN A 852 43.70 -2.93 -74.32
C GLN A 852 43.33 -3.99 -75.36
N ARG A 853 42.54 -5.01 -74.97
CA ARG A 853 41.46 -5.58 -75.80
C ARG A 853 40.46 -6.40 -74.95
N PRO A 854 39.19 -6.58 -75.40
CA PRO A 854 38.10 -7.05 -74.55
C PRO A 854 37.69 -8.52 -74.78
N GLY A 855 36.85 -9.04 -73.88
CA GLY A 855 36.09 -10.28 -74.08
C GLY A 855 34.89 -10.34 -73.13
N GLY A 856 33.72 -10.71 -73.63
CA GLY A 856 32.52 -10.92 -72.82
C GLY A 856 32.52 -12.32 -72.17
N GLY A 857 31.94 -12.44 -70.96
CA GLY A 857 31.78 -13.73 -70.27
C GLY A 857 30.34 -14.27 -70.33
N PRO A 858 30.12 -15.53 -69.94
CA PRO A 858 28.79 -16.10 -69.71
C PRO A 858 28.43 -16.18 -68.20
N ARG A 859 27.12 -16.24 -67.90
CA ARG A 859 26.60 -16.80 -66.63
C ARG A 859 26.52 -18.33 -66.73
N PRO A 860 26.34 -19.05 -65.61
CA PRO A 860 24.97 -19.46 -65.26
C PRO A 860 24.66 -19.41 -63.75
N GLU A 861 23.60 -20.11 -63.33
CA GLU A 861 22.95 -20.07 -62.02
C GLU A 861 23.47 -21.14 -61.04
N GLY A 862 23.07 -21.08 -59.76
CA GLY A 862 23.15 -22.21 -58.83
C GLY A 862 23.65 -21.88 -57.41
N GLN A 863 23.10 -22.55 -56.39
CA GLN A 863 23.61 -22.55 -55.01
C GLN A 863 24.53 -23.78 -54.74
N PRO A 864 24.88 -24.07 -53.46
CA PRO A 864 26.24 -24.08 -52.93
C PRO A 864 26.98 -25.44 -53.10
N PRO A 865 28.23 -25.57 -52.60
CA PRO A 865 28.40 -26.44 -51.43
C PRO A 865 29.55 -26.04 -50.44
N ARG A 866 29.76 -26.88 -49.43
CA ARG A 866 30.86 -26.86 -48.44
C ARG A 866 32.00 -27.83 -48.81
N ARG A 867 33.06 -27.85 -47.97
CA ARG A 867 34.19 -28.82 -47.82
C ARG A 867 35.46 -28.42 -48.59
N HIS A 868 36.66 -28.93 -48.27
CA HIS A 868 37.15 -29.82 -47.18
C HIS A 868 38.16 -29.02 -46.30
N GLU A 869 38.91 -29.48 -45.28
CA GLU A 869 39.20 -30.80 -44.63
C GLU A 869 38.80 -30.76 -43.13
N GLY A 870 39.21 -31.62 -42.17
CA GLY A 870 39.97 -32.90 -42.16
C GLY A 870 39.58 -33.75 -40.93
N ARG A 871 40.10 -35.00 -40.81
CA ARG A 871 39.82 -35.97 -39.71
C ARG A 871 40.98 -35.93 -38.69
N GLY A 872 40.90 -36.27 -37.39
CA GLY A 872 40.16 -37.33 -36.66
C GLY A 872 41.10 -38.53 -36.37
N PRO A 873 41.00 -39.30 -35.25
CA PRO A 873 39.90 -39.43 -34.27
C PRO A 873 40.29 -39.39 -32.76
N GLU A 874 39.25 -39.47 -31.91
CA GLU A 874 39.13 -40.07 -30.55
C GLU A 874 40.31 -40.13 -29.54
N GLY A 875 40.10 -39.55 -28.35
CA GLY A 875 40.89 -39.79 -27.13
C GLY A 875 40.63 -38.82 -25.97
N ARG A 876 40.51 -39.33 -24.73
CA ARG A 876 40.66 -38.62 -23.44
C ARG A 876 41.95 -39.13 -22.75
N PRO A 877 42.54 -38.48 -21.72
CA PRO A 877 42.28 -37.18 -21.08
C PRO A 877 43.57 -36.30 -20.94
N GLU A 878 43.53 -35.30 -20.04
CA GLU A 878 44.62 -34.74 -19.20
C GLU A 878 46.05 -34.43 -19.74
N GLY A 879 46.57 -33.24 -19.39
CA GLY A 879 47.97 -32.83 -19.57
C GLY A 879 48.28 -31.46 -18.94
N ARG A 880 49.54 -31.21 -18.52
CA ARG A 880 49.99 -30.00 -17.79
C ARG A 880 51.34 -29.45 -18.32
N HIS A 881 51.79 -28.34 -17.70
CA HIS A 881 53.12 -27.68 -17.80
C HIS A 881 53.29 -26.75 -19.02
N GLU A 882 53.98 -25.60 -18.95
CA GLU A 882 54.58 -24.78 -17.86
C GLU A 882 54.77 -23.33 -18.39
N GLY A 883 55.03 -22.26 -17.62
CA GLY A 883 55.16 -22.03 -16.17
C GLY A 883 55.87 -20.69 -15.84
N ARG A 884 55.99 -20.34 -14.54
CA ARG A 884 56.89 -19.29 -13.94
C ARG A 884 56.55 -17.81 -14.25
N HIS A 885 56.85 -16.80 -13.41
CA HIS A 885 57.34 -16.61 -12.00
C HIS A 885 57.12 -15.11 -11.67
N GLU A 886 57.21 -14.54 -10.45
CA GLU A 886 57.03 -14.86 -9.01
C GLU A 886 56.68 -13.48 -8.34
N GLY A 887 56.25 -13.29 -7.10
CA GLY A 887 55.98 -14.18 -5.97
C GLY A 887 56.13 -13.43 -4.62
N ARG A 888 55.89 -14.14 -3.51
CA ARG A 888 56.42 -13.90 -2.14
C ARG A 888 55.87 -12.73 -1.29
N PRO A 889 55.97 -12.81 0.06
CA PRO A 889 55.82 -13.98 0.97
C PRO A 889 55.03 -13.62 2.29
N PRO A 890 55.05 -14.40 3.40
CA PRO A 890 54.51 -15.76 3.59
C PRO A 890 53.77 -15.99 4.95
N ARG A 891 53.44 -17.28 5.24
CA ARG A 891 53.19 -17.94 6.57
C ARG A 891 51.80 -17.83 7.22
N ASP A 892 51.27 -18.90 7.85
CA ASP A 892 51.42 -20.35 7.57
C ASP A 892 50.29 -21.18 8.23
N ARG A 893 49.75 -22.16 7.46
CA ARG A 893 49.58 -23.62 7.74
C ARG A 893 49.14 -24.15 9.12
N ASP A 894 48.50 -25.32 9.24
CA ASP A 894 47.89 -26.28 8.28
C ASP A 894 46.79 -27.08 9.06
N ARG A 895 45.54 -27.23 8.57
CA ARG A 895 44.95 -28.24 7.65
C ARG A 895 44.51 -29.61 8.24
N ARG A 896 43.24 -29.94 7.97
CA ARG A 896 42.55 -31.26 8.08
C ARG A 896 43.09 -32.26 7.01
N PRO A 897 42.83 -33.60 7.05
CA PRO A 897 41.51 -34.24 6.81
C PRO A 897 41.28 -35.52 7.70
N MET A 898 40.36 -36.50 7.53
CA MET A 898 39.50 -36.93 6.40
C MET A 898 38.35 -37.90 6.84
N ARG A 899 37.19 -37.89 6.14
CA ARG A 899 36.14 -38.95 5.99
C ARG A 899 35.29 -39.42 7.19
N GLU A 900 34.07 -39.88 6.85
CA GLU A 900 33.04 -40.53 7.69
C GLU A 900 33.26 -42.07 7.74
N PRO A 901 32.70 -42.87 8.69
CA PRO A 901 31.25 -43.14 8.79
C PRO A 901 30.68 -43.31 10.23
N ARG A 902 29.45 -43.83 10.32
CA ARG A 902 28.57 -44.00 11.51
C ARG A 902 29.08 -45.01 12.56
N GLU A 903 28.80 -44.75 13.85
CA GLU A 903 27.98 -45.61 14.76
C GLU A 903 27.80 -44.94 16.16
N ALA A 904 26.98 -45.52 17.06
CA ALA A 904 26.63 -45.02 18.41
C ALA A 904 26.48 -46.23 19.37
N PRO A 905 26.74 -46.12 20.71
CA PRO A 905 25.85 -45.40 21.65
C PRO A 905 26.52 -44.81 22.94
N PRO A 906 25.75 -44.12 23.81
CA PRO A 906 26.11 -43.91 25.23
C PRO A 906 24.96 -44.10 26.27
N PRO A 907 25.27 -44.59 27.49
CA PRO A 907 24.43 -44.37 28.69
C PRO A 907 25.33 -43.86 29.91
N PRO A 908 24.86 -43.67 31.17
CA PRO A 908 24.98 -42.38 31.91
C PRO A 908 25.66 -42.57 33.32
N PRO A 909 25.40 -41.83 34.44
CA PRO A 909 24.62 -40.61 34.73
C PRO A 909 25.38 -39.43 35.46
N PRO A 910 25.03 -38.97 36.70
CA PRO A 910 24.48 -37.61 37.04
C PRO A 910 25.49 -36.70 37.83
N PRO A 911 25.16 -35.48 38.39
CA PRO A 911 23.84 -34.86 38.69
C PRO A 911 23.65 -33.34 38.39
N LEU A 912 22.54 -32.79 38.91
CA LEU A 912 22.01 -31.40 38.89
C LEU A 912 21.72 -30.94 40.36
N PRO A 913 21.05 -29.81 40.70
CA PRO A 913 20.53 -28.62 39.95
C PRO A 913 21.12 -27.28 40.55
N PRO A 914 20.58 -26.04 40.35
CA PRO A 914 19.38 -25.50 39.66
C PRO A 914 19.73 -24.38 38.62
N ALA A 915 18.93 -23.39 38.17
CA ALA A 915 17.59 -22.89 38.54
C ALA A 915 16.85 -22.12 37.40
N ASN A 916 15.56 -21.83 37.63
CA ASN A 916 14.74 -20.70 37.16
C ASN A 916 14.85 -20.17 35.71
N SER A 917 14.01 -20.71 34.81
CA SER A 917 13.15 -19.93 33.90
C SER A 917 12.11 -20.85 33.19
N PRO A 918 10.79 -20.64 33.34
CA PRO A 918 9.79 -21.53 32.77
C PRO A 918 9.38 -21.13 31.33
N ALA A 919 9.97 -21.79 30.33
CA ALA A 919 9.52 -21.77 28.94
C ALA A 919 9.42 -23.22 28.41
N MET A 920 8.31 -23.89 28.71
CA MET A 920 8.13 -25.32 28.44
C MET A 920 7.36 -25.57 27.13
N ILE A 921 8.08 -26.05 26.12
CA ILE A 921 7.49 -26.65 24.90
C ILE A 921 7.23 -28.12 25.18
N PHE A 922 5.97 -28.56 25.11
CA PHE A 922 5.61 -29.96 25.32
C PHE A 922 5.95 -30.82 24.08
N TYR A 923 6.82 -31.81 24.27
CA TYR A 923 6.96 -32.97 23.39
C TYR A 923 6.30 -34.19 24.05
N GLY A 924 5.43 -34.88 23.32
CA GLY A 924 4.87 -36.16 23.75
C GLY A 924 5.88 -37.32 23.62
N PRO A 925 5.72 -38.42 24.39
CA PRO A 925 6.63 -39.56 24.34
C PRO A 925 6.51 -40.36 23.03
N PRO A 926 7.57 -41.04 22.58
CA PRO A 926 7.57 -41.82 21.35
C PRO A 926 6.80 -43.14 21.47
N ILE A 927 6.12 -43.52 20.40
CA ILE A 927 5.35 -44.78 20.30
C ILE A 927 6.31 -45.98 20.17
N PRO A 928 6.09 -47.11 20.89
CA PRO A 928 6.94 -48.30 20.79
C PRO A 928 7.01 -48.95 19.38
N PRO A 929 8.08 -49.70 19.05
CA PRO A 929 8.37 -50.06 17.65
C PRO A 929 7.52 -51.17 17.01
N GLU A 930 6.53 -51.73 17.72
CA GLU A 930 5.98 -53.05 17.41
C GLU A 930 4.84 -53.07 16.37
N LEU A 931 4.26 -51.91 16.04
CA LEU A 931 3.14 -51.77 15.09
C LEU A 931 3.56 -51.42 13.65
N ARG A 932 4.56 -52.14 13.10
CA ARG A 932 4.96 -52.00 11.68
C ARG A 932 5.22 -53.35 10.99
N ARG A 933 4.19 -53.94 10.34
CA ARG A 933 4.36 -54.85 9.18
C ARG A 933 3.05 -55.21 8.47
N ALA A 934 3.23 -55.77 7.26
CA ALA A 934 2.26 -56.44 6.37
C ALA A 934 1.31 -55.57 5.51
N VAL A 935 1.79 -55.25 4.30
CA VAL A 935 0.93 -55.01 3.11
C VAL A 935 1.07 -56.22 2.17
N PRO A 936 -0.03 -56.89 1.76
CA PRO A 936 0.00 -57.93 0.75
C PRO A 936 -0.53 -57.45 -0.61
N GLN A 937 0.22 -57.72 -1.69
CA GLN A 937 -0.31 -57.79 -3.07
C GLN A 937 -0.51 -59.26 -3.46
N PRO A 938 -1.58 -59.59 -4.22
CA PRO A 938 -1.64 -60.81 -5.04
C PRO A 938 -1.47 -60.48 -6.54
N GLN A 939 -0.99 -61.47 -7.31
CA GLN A 939 -0.65 -61.31 -8.74
C GLN A 939 -1.69 -61.91 -9.71
N ARG A 940 -1.54 -61.49 -10.98
CA ARG A 940 -2.38 -61.74 -12.16
C ARG A 940 -2.87 -63.18 -12.41
N ARG A 941 -4.14 -63.27 -12.83
CA ARG A 941 -4.62 -64.01 -14.03
C ARG A 941 -5.63 -63.08 -14.75
N GLY A 942 -5.81 -63.09 -16.07
CA GLY A 942 -5.18 -63.87 -17.14
C GLY A 942 -5.42 -63.21 -18.53
N GLY A 943 -5.67 -64.03 -19.55
CA GLY A 943 -6.11 -63.67 -20.93
C GLY A 943 -6.70 -64.93 -21.61
N PRO A 944 -7.21 -64.90 -22.86
CA PRO A 944 -6.75 -64.05 -23.99
C PRO A 944 -7.88 -63.42 -24.86
N GLY A 945 -7.52 -62.77 -25.99
CA GLY A 945 -8.44 -62.62 -27.14
C GLY A 945 -8.57 -61.23 -27.79
N GLY A 946 -7.58 -60.82 -28.61
CA GLY A 946 -7.81 -59.91 -29.76
C GLY A 946 -8.16 -60.72 -31.03
N PRO A 947 -8.19 -60.15 -32.27
CA PRO A 947 -7.40 -58.99 -32.73
C PRO A 947 -8.23 -57.95 -33.58
N PRO A 948 -7.80 -57.40 -34.76
CA PRO A 948 -7.08 -56.11 -34.83
C PRO A 948 -7.50 -55.10 -35.96
N TRP A 949 -6.80 -53.95 -36.03
CA TRP A 949 -6.56 -53.08 -37.23
C TRP A 949 -7.79 -52.36 -37.88
N GLN A 950 -7.69 -51.31 -38.73
CA GLN A 950 -6.72 -50.21 -38.91
C GLN A 950 -7.35 -49.07 -39.80
N LYS A 951 -6.90 -47.81 -39.65
CA LYS A 951 -7.05 -46.59 -40.49
C LYS A 951 -7.98 -46.57 -41.75
N GLY A 952 -8.80 -45.51 -41.87
CA GLY A 952 -8.69 -44.54 -42.99
C GLY A 952 -9.89 -44.21 -43.90
N GLY A 953 -10.12 -42.91 -44.18
CA GLY A 953 -10.21 -42.42 -45.58
C GLY A 953 -11.56 -42.17 -46.29
N GLN A 954 -12.19 -41.01 -46.01
CA GLN A 954 -12.83 -40.08 -46.99
C GLN A 954 -14.12 -40.42 -47.83
N HIS A 955 -14.92 -39.34 -47.98
CA HIS A 955 -15.81 -38.93 -49.10
C HIS A 955 -17.27 -39.42 -49.27
N ARG A 956 -18.20 -38.41 -49.15
CA ARG A 956 -19.39 -38.04 -49.98
C ARG A 956 -20.29 -39.16 -50.55
N GLN A 957 -21.63 -39.08 -50.51
CA GLN A 957 -22.61 -38.01 -50.18
C GLN A 957 -23.96 -38.69 -49.73
N ASP A 958 -25.11 -38.06 -49.42
CA ASP A 958 -25.64 -36.70 -49.60
C ASP A 958 -26.60 -36.31 -48.44
N GLY A 959 -27.52 -35.36 -48.64
CA GLY A 959 -28.67 -35.04 -47.76
C GLY A 959 -29.94 -35.87 -48.07
N PRO A 960 -31.16 -35.45 -47.65
CA PRO A 960 -31.62 -34.09 -47.29
C PRO A 960 -32.22 -34.01 -45.85
N ARG A 961 -32.85 -32.95 -45.29
CA ARG A 961 -33.14 -31.53 -45.64
C ARG A 961 -33.36 -30.70 -44.34
N ARG A 962 -33.89 -29.47 -44.46
CA ARG A 962 -34.58 -28.70 -43.39
C ARG A 962 -36.00 -28.28 -43.85
N PRO A 963 -36.89 -27.85 -42.95
CA PRO A 963 -37.93 -26.85 -43.19
C PRO A 963 -37.54 -25.45 -42.66
N ASP A 964 -38.20 -24.40 -43.15
CA ASP A 964 -37.81 -22.99 -42.97
C ASP A 964 -38.80 -22.13 -42.15
N GLN A 965 -38.42 -20.87 -41.91
CA GLN A 965 -39.27 -19.79 -41.38
C GLN A 965 -40.38 -19.38 -42.37
N PRO A 966 -41.41 -18.65 -41.88
CA PRO A 966 -42.07 -17.60 -42.63
C PRO A 966 -41.72 -16.19 -42.09
N ARG A 967 -41.66 -15.20 -42.99
CA ARG A 967 -41.52 -13.76 -42.67
C ARG A 967 -42.90 -13.12 -42.49
N GLY A 968 -43.00 -12.08 -41.66
CA GLY A 968 -44.23 -11.29 -41.49
C GLY A 968 -44.37 -10.08 -42.43
N PRO A 969 -45.53 -9.38 -42.44
CA PRO A 969 -45.73 -8.13 -43.17
C PRO A 969 -46.08 -6.91 -42.29
N ARG A 970 -45.93 -5.72 -42.89
CA ARG A 970 -46.67 -4.46 -42.63
C ARG A 970 -47.22 -4.02 -44.01
N PRO A 971 -48.42 -3.40 -44.14
CA PRO A 971 -48.58 -1.98 -43.77
C PRO A 971 -50.00 -1.52 -43.34
N ASP A 972 -50.12 -0.21 -43.09
CA ASP A 972 -51.28 0.71 -43.19
C ASP A 972 -52.67 0.41 -42.58
N ARG A 973 -53.10 1.28 -41.64
CA ARG A 973 -54.37 2.06 -41.73
C ARG A 973 -54.54 3.14 -40.62
N PRO A 974 -55.04 4.35 -40.95
CA PRO A 974 -55.69 5.31 -40.04
C PRO A 974 -57.23 5.36 -40.34
N PRO A 975 -58.06 6.36 -39.94
CA PRO A 975 -57.88 7.51 -39.02
C PRO A 975 -59.08 7.73 -38.03
N ARG A 976 -59.09 8.89 -37.32
CA ARG A 976 -60.27 9.63 -36.76
C ARG A 976 -61.08 8.99 -35.61
N ASP A 977 -61.78 9.72 -34.72
CA ASP A 977 -61.93 11.15 -34.36
C ASP A 977 -61.87 11.23 -32.79
N GLN A 978 -61.78 12.36 -32.06
CA GLN A 978 -62.41 13.69 -32.17
C GLN A 978 -61.51 14.84 -31.62
N GLU A 979 -61.89 16.06 -32.02
CA GLU A 979 -61.68 17.40 -31.40
C GLU A 979 -60.25 17.81 -30.96
N ASP A 980 -59.55 18.68 -31.70
CA ASP A 980 -59.65 20.16 -31.77
C ASP A 980 -59.32 20.91 -30.44
N ARG A 981 -58.65 22.07 -30.40
CA ARG A 981 -57.59 22.72 -31.22
C ARG A 981 -57.35 24.13 -30.65
N ARG A 982 -56.18 24.74 -30.94
CA ARG A 982 -55.88 26.20 -30.81
C ARG A 982 -55.78 26.74 -29.36
N ASP A 983 -55.02 27.80 -29.05
CA ASP A 983 -53.94 28.45 -29.84
C ASP A 983 -52.84 29.10 -28.97
N ARG A 984 -51.80 29.58 -29.67
CA ARG A 984 -50.60 30.34 -29.25
C ARG A 984 -50.91 31.82 -28.83
N PRO A 985 -49.92 32.66 -28.41
CA PRO A 985 -48.73 32.46 -27.54
C PRO A 985 -48.40 33.66 -26.59
N ALA A 986 -47.24 33.57 -25.90
CA ALA A 986 -46.27 34.67 -25.61
C ALA A 986 -46.41 35.55 -24.33
N ALA A 987 -45.39 36.40 -24.16
CA ALA A 987 -45.06 37.31 -23.03
C ALA A 987 -44.48 36.66 -21.76
N ALA A 988 -43.75 37.44 -20.95
CA ALA A 988 -42.89 36.97 -19.86
C ALA A 988 -42.93 37.88 -18.61
N ALA A 989 -42.77 37.30 -17.41
CA ALA A 989 -42.55 38.01 -16.15
C ALA A 989 -41.88 37.11 -15.07
N LYS A 990 -41.22 37.75 -14.09
CA LYS A 990 -40.86 37.22 -12.74
C LYS A 990 -42.16 37.06 -11.90
N PRO A 991 -42.23 36.35 -10.73
CA PRO A 991 -41.26 36.30 -9.59
C PRO A 991 -41.19 34.87 -8.94
N PRO A 992 -40.82 34.62 -7.65
CA PRO A 992 -40.36 35.49 -6.56
C PRO A 992 -39.11 35.04 -5.77
N GLU A 993 -38.81 35.78 -4.71
CA GLU A 993 -37.71 35.59 -3.73
C GLU A 993 -37.97 34.44 -2.73
N PRO A 994 -36.93 33.90 -2.06
CA PRO A 994 -37.08 32.84 -1.07
C PRO A 994 -37.82 33.31 0.19
N ARG A 995 -38.77 32.50 0.66
CA ARG A 995 -39.42 32.69 1.98
C ARG A 995 -38.44 32.34 3.11
N GLY A 996 -38.52 33.09 4.21
CA GLY A 996 -37.85 32.74 5.46
C GLY A 996 -38.41 31.47 6.12
N PRO A 997 -37.74 30.94 7.15
CA PRO A 997 -38.11 29.68 7.80
C PRO A 997 -39.45 29.75 8.55
N ASP A 998 -40.06 28.58 8.68
CA ASP A 998 -41.37 28.35 9.29
C ASP A 998 -41.39 28.67 10.80
N PRO A 999 -42.29 29.54 11.31
CA PRO A 999 -42.34 29.90 12.72
C PRO A 999 -42.74 28.75 13.67
N ASP A 1000 -43.44 27.72 13.18
CA ASP A 1000 -43.87 26.58 14.00
C ASP A 1000 -42.83 25.44 14.05
N SER A 1001 -41.59 25.70 13.59
CA SER A 1001 -40.49 24.73 13.67
C SER A 1001 -39.96 24.57 15.11
N PRO A 1002 -39.94 23.34 15.69
CA PRO A 1002 -39.41 23.10 17.04
C PRO A 1002 -37.95 23.52 17.26
N PHE A 1003 -37.19 23.74 16.19
CA PHE A 1003 -35.77 24.14 16.26
C PHE A 1003 -35.56 25.67 16.35
N ALA A 1004 -36.59 26.50 16.12
CA ALA A 1004 -36.49 27.95 16.22
C ALA A 1004 -36.16 28.44 17.65
N VAL A 1005 -36.69 27.76 18.67
CA VAL A 1005 -36.52 28.11 20.10
C VAL A 1005 -35.06 27.99 20.56
N LEU A 1006 -34.32 27.02 20.03
CA LEU A 1006 -32.91 26.80 20.37
C LEU A 1006 -31.96 27.87 19.79
N ALA A 1007 -32.38 28.59 18.75
CA ALA A 1007 -31.57 29.66 18.15
C ALA A 1007 -31.59 30.95 19.00
N GLN A 1008 -32.71 31.26 19.67
CA GLN A 1008 -32.85 32.49 20.46
C GLN A 1008 -32.18 32.43 21.84
N LEU A 1009 -31.90 31.22 22.36
CA LEU A 1009 -31.20 31.02 23.64
C LEU A 1009 -29.66 31.12 23.57
N LYS A 1010 -29.10 31.57 22.42
CA LYS A 1010 -27.65 31.81 22.24
C LYS A 1010 -27.29 33.28 21.91
N LEU A 1011 -28.23 34.21 22.03
CA LEU A 1011 -28.02 35.65 21.80
C LEU A 1011 -28.56 36.52 22.95
N ARG A 1012 -28.36 36.04 24.19
CA ARG A 1012 -28.42 36.80 25.45
C ARG A 1012 -27.35 36.27 26.40
#